data_AF-A0A0G0SZ94-F1
#
_entry.id   AF-A0A0G0SZ94-F1
#
_cell.length_a   1.000
_cell.length_b   1.000
_cell.length_c   1.000
_cell.angle_alpha   90.00
_cell.angle_beta   90.00
_cell.angle_gamma   90.00
#
_symmetry.space_group_name_H-M   'P 1'
#
loop_
_entity.id
_entity.type
_entity.pdbx_description
1 polymer ?
#
loop_
_entity_poly.entity_id
_entity_poly.type
_entity_poly.pdbx_seq_one_letter_code
_entity_poly.pdbx_strand_id
1 'polypeptide(L)'
;MQFSELALYLEKLEKTSSRLEITRILSELFEATTSAEVDKIVYLSLGILAPNYEGVLLNLAEKMMIRTLALAFNKSADEVKSLYKKSGDLGDTAEELSQSTVHPSQFTVTDVYEKLLDIAKDNGEGSQERKIEMTSSLLKNLDSLSVRFVARIPVGKLRLGFSEKTIIEALGISDTEYNIYPDIGHIAYLTKTNNLKNIKPKIGVPVVPMLAARLNSTTEMVAKMGQVSVEPKFDGLRIFIHFKRKDNIVKIFTRNMNSIPLETFPELLGVGKFIKAEEVILDSEAIGIDPTSPRLRGAGVFLDFQKTIQRRRKHNIKKTAGEIPLQFQIFDVLLLNGKSLINEPYINRRMELEKIIIGGSLLRVDENTVTKDPEIIKEMHKKYLKMGLEGVVVKKANGKYVSGRTGWNWVKMKEEEGQSGRLSDTLDCIVMGYFTGKGKRAQFGLGKILVGIKDGDVIRTLTKVGTGLTEAMLVEIKNRLNKLQSKEKPKEYEAQKDLIPDVWAVPSLVIEVTADSISKSTKHSLGLSLRFPRFLRIREDKGAGDATTLGELIWWPYFSAKYGLAFVGLLLPASLIQFFVNREVSRYTAITGKGIWSGFLSLGKYFTYPLFLLCFVNFLWLGGYASAGGTALFELTRFPLSFSDRGGTLFWSYILIIGFSGIFLFSKIIYKSLENFMKVVSAITVLGLIFSAFQPEVRVFAGEFFKYFFNPLSIRWPTTWEASDSSHLVTAIAFAGMGGFLNLLYSYWMKDKGVGMAKYTSKVKGLLIKEEEEVEEEKDLVFADTEENKIMWKGWIKFLNFDSLLAVTINAITAGLTTLLAFAILFPKGIFPTGWKITVVQAQFFESSLGYWGRILFLLVASAFMIDTWVGLTDGVARQFADFTYKVRKLGKSFRFWYYFWLGFLILTSLITITLAQPGVLITIIGVISIFAFVLYIPALWYLNYIKLPQEYPVFIKPKKWESVTLLLTWIFYLAIAAGYLWTVF
;
A
#
# COMPACT_ATOMS: atom_id res chain seq x y z
N MET A 1 -50.55 -22.14 3.67
CA MET A 1 -49.71 -22.49 4.84
C MET A 1 -49.89 -21.45 5.96
N GLN A 2 -49.96 -21.89 7.21
CA GLN A 2 -49.94 -20.99 8.38
C GLN A 2 -48.51 -20.45 8.58
N PHE A 3 -48.34 -19.21 9.05
CA PHE A 3 -46.98 -18.67 9.24
C PHE A 3 -46.22 -19.40 10.35
N SER A 4 -46.91 -19.92 11.37
CA SER A 4 -46.32 -20.76 12.42
C SER A 4 -45.67 -22.03 11.87
N GLU A 5 -46.25 -22.62 10.82
CA GLU A 5 -45.66 -23.76 10.12
C GLU A 5 -44.39 -23.36 9.36
N LEU A 6 -44.41 -22.22 8.66
CA LEU A 6 -43.21 -21.67 8.03
C LEU A 6 -42.11 -21.38 9.07
N ALA A 7 -42.46 -20.83 10.23
CA ALA A 7 -41.52 -20.52 11.31
C ALA A 7 -40.77 -21.78 11.81
N LEU A 8 -41.42 -22.95 11.84
CA LEU A 8 -40.77 -24.23 12.12
C LEU A 8 -39.73 -24.61 11.06
N TYR A 9 -40.03 -24.40 9.76
CA TYR A 9 -39.05 -24.58 8.70
C TYR A 9 -37.87 -23.61 8.84
N LEU A 10 -38.12 -22.33 9.12
CA LEU A 10 -37.07 -21.34 9.33
C LEU A 10 -36.19 -21.69 10.54
N GLU A 11 -36.76 -22.24 11.60
CA GLU A 11 -36.00 -22.72 12.76
C GLU A 11 -35.12 -23.93 12.42
N LYS A 12 -35.64 -24.91 11.67
CA LYS A 12 -34.85 -26.04 11.16
C LYS A 12 -33.68 -25.55 10.31
N LEU A 13 -33.92 -24.60 9.40
CA LEU A 13 -32.90 -23.97 8.55
C LEU A 13 -31.85 -23.21 9.38
N GLU A 14 -32.26 -22.53 10.46
CA GLU A 14 -31.35 -21.83 11.37
C GLU A 14 -30.43 -22.79 12.14
N LYS A 15 -30.96 -23.94 12.57
CA LYS A 15 -30.24 -24.94 13.39
C LYS A 15 -29.21 -25.74 12.61
N THR A 16 -29.34 -25.84 11.29
CA THR A 16 -28.40 -26.59 10.46
C THR A 16 -27.36 -25.69 9.80
N SER A 17 -26.13 -26.19 9.67
CA SER A 17 -25.06 -25.58 8.86
C SER A 17 -24.78 -26.35 7.57
N SER A 18 -25.38 -27.53 7.39
CA SER A 18 -25.16 -28.40 6.24
C SER A 18 -25.92 -27.87 5.03
N ARG A 19 -25.18 -27.57 3.96
CA ARG A 19 -25.76 -27.09 2.69
C ARG A 19 -26.76 -28.08 2.11
N LEU A 20 -26.45 -29.38 2.15
CA LEU A 20 -27.33 -30.43 1.65
C LEU A 20 -28.64 -30.50 2.45
N GLU A 21 -28.54 -30.36 3.77
CA GLU A 21 -29.71 -30.38 4.65
C GLU A 21 -30.58 -29.14 4.46
N ILE A 22 -29.97 -27.96 4.31
CA ILE A 22 -30.69 -26.72 3.96
C ILE A 22 -31.46 -26.91 2.65
N THR A 23 -30.82 -27.43 1.61
CA THR A 23 -31.47 -27.68 0.31
C THR A 23 -32.63 -28.67 0.47
N ARG A 24 -32.44 -29.76 1.22
CA ARG A 24 -33.49 -30.75 1.50
C ARG A 24 -34.70 -30.13 2.20
N ILE A 25 -34.48 -29.36 3.27
CA ILE A 25 -35.55 -28.68 4.03
C ILE A 25 -36.30 -27.69 3.13
N LEU A 26 -35.58 -26.94 2.28
CA LEU A 26 -36.21 -26.02 1.32
C LEU A 26 -37.02 -26.76 0.26
N SER A 27 -36.54 -27.90 -0.25
CA SER A 27 -37.29 -28.73 -1.19
C SER A 27 -38.59 -29.25 -0.55
N GLU A 28 -38.53 -29.75 0.68
CA GLU A 28 -39.73 -30.17 1.44
C GLU A 28 -40.73 -29.02 1.61
N LEU A 29 -40.24 -27.82 1.96
CA LEU A 29 -41.06 -26.61 2.07
C LEU A 29 -41.73 -26.26 0.74
N PHE A 30 -40.99 -26.30 -0.38
CA PHE A 30 -41.55 -25.96 -1.69
C PHE A 30 -42.50 -27.03 -2.23
N GLU A 31 -42.33 -28.30 -1.87
CA GLU A 31 -43.27 -29.37 -2.17
C GLU A 31 -44.59 -29.17 -1.41
N ALA A 32 -44.53 -28.87 -0.12
CA ALA A 32 -45.68 -28.70 0.77
C ALA A 32 -46.53 -27.44 0.50
N THR A 33 -46.05 -26.51 -0.33
CA THR A 33 -46.71 -25.20 -0.55
C THR A 33 -47.51 -25.15 -1.84
N THR A 34 -48.48 -24.23 -1.92
CA THR A 34 -49.29 -24.03 -3.13
C THR A 34 -48.69 -22.97 -4.06
N SER A 35 -49.08 -22.96 -5.34
CA SER A 35 -48.66 -21.92 -6.29
C SER A 35 -49.11 -20.51 -5.88
N ALA A 36 -50.16 -20.38 -5.06
CA ALA A 36 -50.67 -19.09 -4.60
C ALA A 36 -49.78 -18.40 -3.56
N GLU A 37 -48.89 -19.14 -2.88
CA GLU A 37 -48.08 -18.63 -1.76
C GLU A 37 -46.58 -18.89 -1.87
N VAL A 38 -46.14 -19.73 -2.82
CA VAL A 38 -44.73 -20.11 -2.97
C VAL A 38 -43.81 -18.91 -3.20
N ASP A 39 -44.27 -17.89 -3.93
CA ASP A 39 -43.55 -16.64 -4.16
C ASP A 39 -43.25 -15.90 -2.84
N LYS A 40 -44.28 -15.74 -2.01
CA LYS A 40 -44.23 -15.07 -0.71
C LYS A 40 -43.32 -15.83 0.26
N ILE A 41 -43.42 -17.15 0.28
CA ILE A 41 -42.57 -18.02 1.11
C ILE A 41 -41.10 -17.86 0.73
N VAL A 42 -40.79 -17.86 -0.55
CA VAL A 42 -39.43 -17.64 -1.06
C VAL A 42 -38.91 -16.28 -0.62
N TYR A 43 -39.69 -15.21 -0.77
CA TYR A 43 -39.29 -13.87 -0.35
C TYR A 43 -39.02 -13.78 1.15
N LEU A 44 -39.97 -14.25 1.98
CA LEU A 44 -39.85 -14.21 3.44
C LEU A 44 -38.68 -15.05 3.93
N SER A 45 -38.42 -16.20 3.30
CA SER A 45 -37.27 -17.07 3.63
C SER A 45 -35.93 -16.44 3.27
N LEU A 46 -35.91 -15.49 2.32
CA LEU A 46 -34.73 -14.65 2.02
C LEU A 46 -34.68 -13.37 2.84
N GLY A 47 -35.72 -13.07 3.62
CA GLY A 47 -35.85 -11.82 4.37
C GLY A 47 -36.09 -10.59 3.50
N ILE A 48 -36.69 -10.78 2.32
CA ILE A 48 -37.10 -9.72 1.40
C ILE A 48 -38.61 -9.77 1.18
N LEU A 49 -39.16 -8.76 0.52
CA LEU A 49 -40.58 -8.73 0.13
C LEU A 49 -40.79 -8.59 -1.38
N ALA A 50 -39.73 -8.27 -2.11
CA ALA A 50 -39.77 -8.17 -3.56
C ALA A 50 -38.33 -8.27 -4.07
N PRO A 51 -38.14 -8.55 -5.36
CA PRO A 51 -36.83 -8.44 -6.00
C PRO A 51 -36.25 -7.02 -5.85
N ASN A 52 -34.93 -6.91 -5.79
CA ASN A 52 -34.23 -5.63 -5.55
C ASN A 52 -34.61 -4.50 -6.54
N TYR A 53 -35.03 -4.86 -7.75
CA TYR A 53 -35.38 -3.88 -8.79
C TYR A 53 -36.73 -3.20 -8.55
N GLU A 54 -37.63 -3.78 -7.74
CA GLU A 54 -38.90 -3.16 -7.35
C GLU A 54 -38.70 -2.04 -6.30
N GLY A 55 -37.52 -1.99 -5.65
CA GLY A 55 -37.17 -0.93 -4.70
C GLY A 55 -37.96 -0.97 -3.39
N VAL A 56 -38.64 -2.08 -3.09
CA VAL A 56 -39.35 -2.29 -1.82
C VAL A 56 -38.32 -2.59 -0.72
N LEU A 57 -38.18 -1.67 0.23
CA LEU A 57 -37.26 -1.80 1.35
C LEU A 57 -38.02 -1.69 2.67
N LEU A 58 -37.98 -2.74 3.49
CA LEU A 58 -38.44 -2.65 4.89
C LEU A 58 -37.48 -1.79 5.72
N ASN A 59 -36.19 -2.20 5.75
CA ASN A 59 -35.04 -1.56 6.41
C ASN A 59 -35.38 -0.72 7.67
N LEU A 60 -36.15 -1.31 8.58
CA LEU A 60 -36.45 -0.73 9.87
C LEU A 60 -35.16 -0.67 10.69
N ALA A 61 -34.78 0.54 11.13
CA ALA A 61 -33.58 0.72 11.93
C ALA A 61 -33.69 -0.06 13.25
N GLU A 62 -32.56 -0.58 13.76
CA GLU A 62 -32.53 -1.33 15.04
C GLU A 62 -33.21 -0.54 16.18
N LYS A 63 -33.03 0.78 16.22
CA LYS A 63 -33.68 1.67 17.20
C LYS A 63 -35.20 1.70 17.07
N MET A 64 -35.73 1.67 15.84
CA MET A 64 -37.17 1.61 15.61
C MET A 64 -37.72 0.26 16.05
N MET A 65 -37.03 -0.83 15.73
CA MET A 65 -37.44 -2.16 16.18
C MET A 65 -37.40 -2.28 17.72
N ILE A 66 -36.42 -1.70 18.41
CA ILE A 66 -36.40 -1.64 19.89
C ILE A 66 -37.67 -0.93 20.42
N ARG A 67 -38.06 0.20 19.82
CA ARG A 67 -39.31 0.90 20.17
C ARG A 67 -40.55 0.05 19.85
N THR A 68 -40.55 -0.64 18.71
CA THR A 68 -41.62 -1.57 18.32
C THR A 68 -41.79 -2.69 19.32
N LEU A 69 -40.71 -3.35 19.76
CA LEU A 69 -40.76 -4.42 20.76
C LEU A 69 -41.21 -3.91 22.13
N ALA A 70 -40.75 -2.71 22.53
CA ALA A 70 -41.20 -2.05 23.75
C ALA A 70 -42.72 -1.80 23.72
N LEU A 71 -43.25 -1.31 22.60
CA LEU A 71 -44.68 -1.07 22.38
C LEU A 71 -45.49 -2.38 22.25
N ALA A 72 -44.91 -3.40 21.63
CA ALA A 72 -45.56 -4.69 21.38
C ALA A 72 -45.78 -5.46 22.69
N PHE A 73 -44.78 -5.47 23.56
CA PHE A 73 -44.77 -6.32 24.77
C PHE A 73 -44.85 -5.51 26.08
N ASN A 74 -45.25 -4.23 25.99
CA ASN A 74 -45.44 -3.34 27.13
C ASN A 74 -44.20 -3.27 28.06
N LYS A 75 -43.03 -3.07 27.47
CA LYS A 75 -41.73 -2.94 28.16
C LYS A 75 -41.13 -1.56 27.98
N SER A 76 -40.15 -1.21 28.80
CA SER A 76 -39.36 0.00 28.58
C SER A 76 -38.33 -0.20 27.45
N ALA A 77 -37.99 0.86 26.71
CA ALA A 77 -36.98 0.77 25.65
C ALA A 77 -35.59 0.38 26.18
N ASP A 78 -35.27 0.75 27.43
CA ASP A 78 -34.00 0.40 28.08
C ASP A 78 -33.93 -1.09 28.45
N GLU A 79 -35.03 -1.67 28.90
CA GLU A 79 -35.13 -3.12 29.15
C GLU A 79 -34.89 -3.92 27.86
N VAL A 80 -35.58 -3.56 26.77
CA VAL A 80 -35.40 -4.18 25.45
C VAL A 80 -33.95 -4.02 24.96
N LYS A 81 -33.35 -2.84 25.14
CA LYS A 81 -31.97 -2.57 24.74
C LYS A 81 -30.96 -3.39 25.55
N SER A 82 -31.21 -3.57 26.85
CA SER A 82 -30.39 -4.42 27.72
C SER A 82 -30.45 -5.88 27.26
N LEU A 83 -31.66 -6.36 26.96
CA LEU A 83 -31.88 -7.72 26.48
C LEU A 83 -31.24 -7.96 25.11
N TYR A 84 -31.39 -7.01 24.17
CA TYR A 84 -30.71 -7.06 22.87
C TYR A 84 -29.18 -7.05 23.00
N LYS A 85 -28.62 -6.33 23.98
CA LYS A 85 -27.16 -6.34 24.22
C LYS A 85 -26.69 -7.72 24.69
N LYS A 86 -27.53 -8.45 25.43
CA LYS A 86 -27.25 -9.81 25.92
C LYS A 86 -27.39 -10.85 24.81
N SER A 87 -28.50 -10.83 24.06
CA SER A 87 -28.79 -11.80 22.99
C SER A 87 -27.99 -11.55 21.71
N GLY A 88 -27.69 -10.29 21.38
CA GLY A 88 -27.03 -9.88 20.13
C GLY A 88 -27.91 -10.02 18.87
N ASP A 89 -29.20 -10.32 19.05
CA ASP A 89 -30.20 -10.48 17.99
C ASP A 89 -31.58 -9.97 18.43
N LEU A 90 -32.23 -9.16 17.58
CA LEU A 90 -33.53 -8.58 17.89
C LEU A 90 -34.69 -9.59 17.74
N GLY A 91 -34.51 -10.67 16.96
CA GLY A 91 -35.48 -11.75 16.87
C GLY A 91 -35.53 -12.55 18.17
N ASP A 92 -34.37 -12.96 18.68
CA ASP A 92 -34.30 -13.72 19.94
C ASP A 92 -34.81 -12.88 21.12
N THR A 93 -34.46 -11.59 21.11
CA THR A 93 -35.03 -10.61 22.06
C THR A 93 -36.55 -10.54 21.96
N ALA A 94 -37.11 -10.50 20.75
CA ALA A 94 -38.54 -10.41 20.52
C ALA A 94 -39.29 -11.67 20.98
N GLU A 95 -38.71 -12.84 20.72
CA GLU A 95 -39.27 -14.12 21.17
C GLU A 95 -39.28 -14.21 22.69
N GLU A 96 -38.16 -13.91 23.37
CA GLU A 96 -38.07 -13.93 24.84
C GLU A 96 -39.11 -13.00 25.47
N LEU A 97 -39.31 -11.81 24.89
CA LEU A 97 -40.35 -10.87 25.33
C LEU A 97 -41.78 -11.36 25.07
N SER A 98 -42.00 -12.15 24.01
CA SER A 98 -43.32 -12.65 23.64
C SER A 98 -43.79 -13.83 24.49
N GLN A 99 -42.89 -14.54 25.18
CA GLN A 99 -43.21 -15.74 25.98
C GLN A 99 -44.24 -15.47 27.09
N SER A 100 -44.35 -14.22 27.57
CA SER A 100 -45.35 -13.80 28.55
C SER A 100 -46.76 -13.56 27.99
N THR A 101 -46.94 -13.61 26.67
CA THR A 101 -48.18 -13.30 25.96
C THR A 101 -48.44 -14.37 24.89
N VAL A 102 -49.03 -15.50 25.29
CA VAL A 102 -49.29 -16.63 24.39
C VAL A 102 -50.60 -16.39 23.62
N HIS A 103 -50.48 -16.10 22.33
CA HIS A 103 -51.61 -16.13 21.39
C HIS A 103 -51.34 -17.19 20.30
N PRO A 104 -52.26 -18.15 20.05
CA PRO A 104 -52.15 -19.02 18.90
C PRO A 104 -52.33 -18.17 17.63
N SER A 105 -51.27 -18.05 16.82
CA SER A 105 -51.33 -17.28 15.59
C SER A 105 -52.30 -17.92 14.59
N GLN A 106 -53.19 -17.11 14.01
CA GLN A 106 -54.07 -17.50 12.91
C GLN A 106 -53.62 -16.95 11.56
N PHE A 107 -52.48 -16.23 11.51
CA PHE A 107 -52.03 -15.60 10.28
C PHE A 107 -51.41 -16.60 9.32
N THR A 108 -51.93 -16.59 8.09
CA THR A 108 -51.31 -17.29 6.98
C THR A 108 -50.03 -16.59 6.55
N VAL A 109 -49.20 -17.29 5.77
CA VAL A 109 -48.01 -16.67 5.18
C VAL A 109 -48.36 -15.44 4.33
N THR A 110 -49.48 -15.51 3.60
CA THR A 110 -49.98 -14.40 2.80
C THR A 110 -50.33 -13.19 3.66
N ASP A 111 -51.03 -13.38 4.79
CA ASP A 111 -51.39 -12.28 5.69
C ASP A 111 -50.16 -11.55 6.24
N VAL A 112 -49.15 -12.32 6.68
CA VAL A 112 -47.90 -11.74 7.21
C VAL A 112 -47.14 -10.99 6.11
N TYR A 113 -47.04 -11.58 4.92
CA TYR A 113 -46.39 -10.96 3.77
C TYR A 113 -47.07 -9.65 3.38
N GLU A 114 -48.39 -9.63 3.24
CA GLU A 114 -49.16 -8.44 2.86
C GLU A 114 -49.02 -7.33 3.89
N LYS A 115 -49.14 -7.64 5.18
CA LYS A 115 -48.93 -6.66 6.26
C LYS A 115 -47.51 -6.08 6.24
N LEU A 116 -46.48 -6.91 6.06
CA LEU A 116 -45.10 -6.45 5.92
C LEU A 116 -44.91 -5.59 4.66
N LEU A 117 -45.60 -5.92 3.56
CA LEU A 117 -45.58 -5.14 2.32
C LEU A 117 -46.22 -3.76 2.49
N ASP A 118 -47.34 -3.68 3.21
CA ASP A 118 -47.99 -2.41 3.55
C ASP A 118 -47.08 -1.54 4.43
N ILE A 119 -46.44 -2.14 5.45
CA ILE A 119 -45.43 -1.46 6.28
C ILE A 119 -44.26 -0.94 5.43
N ALA A 120 -43.80 -1.72 4.44
CA ALA A 120 -42.70 -1.31 3.56
C ALA A 120 -43.11 -0.15 2.64
N LYS A 121 -44.33 -0.16 2.12
CA LYS A 121 -44.88 0.86 1.19
C LYS A 121 -45.30 2.16 1.88
N ASP A 122 -45.56 2.16 3.18
CA ASP A 122 -45.85 3.39 3.92
C ASP A 122 -44.65 4.35 3.87
N ASN A 123 -44.89 5.59 3.44
CA ASN A 123 -43.86 6.61 3.23
C ASN A 123 -44.41 8.00 3.57
N GLY A 124 -43.54 9.01 3.60
CA GLY A 124 -43.91 10.40 3.88
C GLY A 124 -43.79 10.80 5.36
N GLU A 125 -44.31 11.97 5.70
CA GLU A 125 -44.26 12.51 7.05
C GLU A 125 -45.01 11.62 8.05
N GLY A 126 -44.44 11.43 9.24
CA GLY A 126 -44.98 10.52 10.28
C GLY A 126 -44.89 9.01 9.97
N SER A 127 -44.36 8.60 8.82
CA SER A 127 -44.28 7.17 8.43
C SER A 127 -43.47 6.33 9.41
N GLN A 128 -42.47 6.90 10.08
CA GLN A 128 -41.69 6.17 11.08
C GLN A 128 -42.56 5.67 12.25
N GLU A 129 -43.50 6.48 12.73
CA GLU A 129 -44.36 6.11 13.86
C GLU A 129 -45.42 5.11 13.43
N ARG A 130 -46.07 5.35 12.27
CA ARG A 130 -47.04 4.39 11.71
C ARG A 130 -46.43 3.01 11.47
N LYS A 131 -45.19 2.94 10.95
CA LYS A 131 -44.48 1.66 10.80
C LYS A 131 -44.21 0.98 12.14
N ILE A 132 -43.88 1.74 13.19
CA ILE A 132 -43.68 1.19 14.54
C ILE A 132 -45.00 0.60 15.07
N GLU A 133 -46.11 1.32 14.92
CA GLU A 133 -47.45 0.89 15.35
C GLU A 133 -47.94 -0.33 14.58
N MET A 134 -47.88 -0.30 13.24
CA MET A 134 -48.28 -1.41 12.38
C MET A 134 -47.46 -2.67 12.65
N THR A 135 -46.14 -2.52 12.80
CA THR A 135 -45.26 -3.67 13.12
C THR A 135 -45.54 -4.20 14.52
N SER A 136 -45.78 -3.32 15.50
CA SER A 136 -46.13 -3.71 16.87
C SER A 136 -47.46 -4.50 16.90
N SER A 137 -48.46 -4.02 16.17
CA SER A 137 -49.76 -4.69 16.03
C SER A 137 -49.63 -6.07 15.39
N LEU A 138 -48.78 -6.22 14.37
CA LEU A 138 -48.47 -7.51 13.78
C LEU A 138 -47.82 -8.46 14.79
N LEU A 139 -46.78 -8.02 15.51
CA LEU A 139 -46.04 -8.86 16.45
C LEU A 139 -46.89 -9.35 17.63
N LYS A 140 -47.85 -8.55 18.11
CA LYS A 140 -48.76 -8.94 19.21
C LYS A 140 -49.64 -10.14 18.91
N ASN A 141 -49.89 -10.42 17.63
CA ASN A 141 -50.85 -11.42 17.16
C ASN A 141 -50.16 -12.67 16.56
N LEU A 142 -48.86 -12.82 16.81
CA LEU A 142 -48.04 -13.95 16.36
C LEU A 142 -47.66 -14.82 17.56
N ASP A 143 -47.42 -16.12 17.32
CA ASP A 143 -46.81 -17.00 18.31
C ASP A 143 -45.32 -16.65 18.49
N SER A 144 -44.73 -17.10 19.60
CA SER A 144 -43.37 -16.69 19.98
C SER A 144 -42.30 -16.99 18.93
N LEU A 145 -42.38 -18.15 18.27
CA LEU A 145 -41.40 -18.52 17.24
C LEU A 145 -41.59 -17.65 16.00
N SER A 146 -42.84 -17.40 15.59
CA SER A 146 -43.16 -16.49 14.48
C SER A 146 -42.68 -15.06 14.74
N VAL A 147 -42.83 -14.55 15.97
CA VAL A 147 -42.33 -13.23 16.39
C VAL A 147 -40.81 -13.11 16.14
N ARG A 148 -40.03 -14.16 16.45
CA ARG A 148 -38.57 -14.18 16.20
C ARG A 148 -38.25 -13.81 14.76
N PHE A 149 -38.87 -14.50 13.80
CA PHE A 149 -38.58 -14.32 12.38
C PHE A 149 -39.18 -13.03 11.83
N VAL A 150 -40.41 -12.68 12.21
CA VAL A 150 -41.06 -11.44 11.77
C VAL A 150 -40.35 -10.19 12.32
N ALA A 151 -39.68 -10.27 13.48
CA ALA A 151 -38.81 -9.18 13.95
C ALA A 151 -37.47 -9.11 13.18
N ARG A 152 -36.95 -10.24 12.66
CA ARG A 152 -35.68 -10.30 11.91
C ARG A 152 -35.81 -9.82 10.47
N ILE A 153 -36.94 -10.08 9.80
CA ILE A 153 -37.17 -9.72 8.38
C ILE A 153 -37.04 -8.20 8.16
N PRO A 154 -37.74 -7.32 8.90
CA PRO A 154 -37.66 -5.87 8.66
C PRO A 154 -36.31 -5.23 8.98
N VAL A 155 -35.55 -5.83 9.90
CA VAL A 155 -34.20 -5.39 10.26
C VAL A 155 -33.16 -5.92 9.24
N GLY A 156 -33.56 -6.82 8.33
CA GLY A 156 -32.69 -7.41 7.30
C GLY A 156 -31.67 -8.40 7.88
N LYS A 157 -32.03 -9.15 8.93
CA LYS A 157 -31.11 -10.02 9.69
C LYS A 157 -31.62 -11.44 9.90
N LEU A 158 -32.27 -12.02 8.90
CA LEU A 158 -32.85 -13.37 9.01
C LEU A 158 -31.82 -14.49 9.21
N ARG A 159 -30.62 -14.36 8.61
CA ARG A 159 -29.40 -15.15 8.94
C ARG A 159 -29.51 -16.68 8.79
N LEU A 160 -30.39 -17.17 7.93
CA LEU A 160 -30.59 -18.62 7.69
C LEU A 160 -29.46 -19.31 6.90
N GLY A 161 -28.41 -18.58 6.50
CA GLY A 161 -27.19 -19.19 5.95
C GLY A 161 -27.30 -19.66 4.49
N PHE A 162 -28.28 -19.17 3.73
CA PHE A 162 -28.48 -19.55 2.33
C PHE A 162 -28.83 -18.32 1.46
N SER A 163 -28.78 -18.48 0.14
CA SER A 163 -29.07 -17.42 -0.85
C SER A 163 -30.06 -17.91 -1.92
N GLU A 164 -30.43 -17.06 -2.87
CA GLU A 164 -31.29 -17.42 -4.01
C GLU A 164 -30.78 -18.67 -4.75
N LYS A 165 -29.45 -18.88 -4.84
CA LYS A 165 -28.87 -20.09 -5.45
C LYS A 165 -29.32 -21.38 -4.78
N THR A 166 -29.46 -21.38 -3.46
CA THR A 166 -29.96 -22.56 -2.74
C THR A 166 -31.41 -22.85 -3.05
N ILE A 167 -32.19 -21.79 -3.26
CA ILE A 167 -33.59 -21.91 -3.64
C ILE A 167 -33.68 -22.48 -5.04
N ILE A 168 -32.87 -22.01 -5.98
CA ILE A 168 -32.75 -22.57 -7.34
C ILE A 168 -32.40 -24.07 -7.27
N GLU A 169 -31.40 -24.45 -6.46
CA GLU A 169 -31.03 -25.85 -6.23
C GLU A 169 -32.20 -26.66 -5.63
N ALA A 170 -32.89 -26.13 -4.63
CA ALA A 170 -34.01 -26.78 -3.96
C ALA A 170 -35.27 -26.90 -4.84
N LEU A 171 -35.45 -25.99 -5.80
CA LEU A 171 -36.49 -26.06 -6.82
C LEU A 171 -36.14 -27.04 -7.96
N GLY A 172 -34.90 -27.56 -8.01
CA GLY A 172 -34.46 -28.51 -9.03
C GLY A 172 -34.29 -27.89 -10.42
N ILE A 173 -34.02 -26.59 -10.51
CA ILE A 173 -33.92 -25.85 -11.78
C ILE A 173 -32.49 -25.33 -12.02
N SER A 174 -32.21 -24.90 -13.25
CA SER A 174 -30.94 -24.27 -13.61
C SER A 174 -30.89 -22.78 -13.28
N ASP A 175 -29.69 -22.25 -13.05
CA ASP A 175 -29.45 -20.80 -12.87
C ASP A 175 -29.90 -19.97 -14.11
N THR A 176 -30.06 -20.59 -15.29
CA THR A 176 -30.29 -19.91 -16.58
C THR A 176 -31.56 -19.07 -16.62
N GLU A 177 -32.65 -19.59 -16.08
CA GLU A 177 -33.96 -18.96 -16.09
C GLU A 177 -33.99 -17.73 -15.17
N TYR A 178 -33.47 -17.90 -13.94
CA TYR A 178 -33.30 -16.81 -13.00
C TYR A 178 -32.36 -15.73 -13.54
N ASN A 179 -31.31 -16.12 -14.26
CA ASN A 179 -30.37 -15.17 -14.86
C ASN A 179 -31.02 -14.24 -15.90
N ILE A 180 -32.06 -14.71 -16.59
CA ILE A 180 -32.83 -13.93 -17.58
C ILE A 180 -33.92 -13.09 -16.88
N TYR A 181 -34.53 -13.65 -15.84
CA TYR A 181 -35.61 -13.01 -15.07
C TYR A 181 -35.32 -13.18 -13.56
N PRO A 182 -34.54 -12.27 -12.95
CA PRO A 182 -34.01 -12.36 -11.58
C PRO A 182 -35.06 -12.00 -10.54
N ASP A 183 -36.15 -12.75 -10.56
CA ASP A 183 -37.22 -12.73 -9.59
C ASP A 183 -37.43 -14.17 -9.13
N ILE A 184 -36.77 -14.51 -8.02
CA ILE A 184 -36.80 -15.89 -7.52
C ILE A 184 -38.21 -16.32 -7.07
N GLY A 185 -39.05 -15.39 -6.64
CA GLY A 185 -40.43 -15.68 -6.26
C GLY A 185 -41.27 -16.02 -7.49
N HIS A 186 -41.12 -15.24 -8.56
CA HIS A 186 -41.75 -15.54 -9.85
C HIS A 186 -41.23 -16.84 -10.46
N ILE A 187 -39.92 -17.10 -10.38
CA ILE A 187 -39.31 -18.34 -10.84
C ILE A 187 -39.88 -19.54 -10.07
N ALA A 188 -40.04 -19.43 -8.75
CA ALA A 188 -40.66 -20.49 -7.95
C ALA A 188 -42.13 -20.72 -8.34
N TYR A 189 -42.89 -19.65 -8.58
CA TYR A 189 -44.26 -19.73 -9.09
C TYR A 189 -44.33 -20.44 -10.47
N LEU A 190 -43.46 -20.06 -11.40
CA LEU A 190 -43.41 -20.68 -12.74
C LEU A 190 -42.98 -22.15 -12.67
N THR A 191 -42.08 -22.48 -11.74
CA THR A 191 -41.67 -23.86 -11.49
C THR A 191 -42.85 -24.67 -10.95
N LYS A 192 -43.57 -24.16 -9.95
CA LYS A 192 -44.75 -24.82 -9.35
C LYS A 192 -45.91 -25.00 -10.34
N THR A 193 -46.02 -24.10 -11.32
CA THR A 193 -47.07 -24.15 -12.36
C THR A 193 -46.60 -24.82 -13.67
N ASN A 194 -45.38 -25.39 -13.70
CA ASN A 194 -44.78 -26.02 -14.89
C ASN A 194 -44.65 -25.10 -16.13
N ASN A 195 -44.59 -23.78 -15.92
CA ASN A 195 -44.54 -22.76 -16.98
C ASN A 195 -43.15 -22.11 -17.15
N LEU A 196 -42.11 -22.75 -16.64
CA LEU A 196 -40.75 -22.20 -16.65
C LEU A 196 -40.12 -22.13 -18.07
N LYS A 197 -40.64 -22.90 -19.03
CA LYS A 197 -40.14 -22.92 -20.41
C LYS A 197 -40.35 -21.58 -21.11
N ASN A 198 -39.35 -21.11 -21.87
CA ASN A 198 -39.38 -19.90 -22.70
C ASN A 198 -39.31 -18.55 -21.97
N ILE A 199 -38.68 -18.47 -20.79
CA ILE A 199 -38.37 -17.19 -20.15
C ILE A 199 -37.51 -16.32 -21.09
N LYS A 200 -37.92 -15.06 -21.25
CA LYS A 200 -37.23 -14.05 -22.06
C LYS A 200 -37.02 -12.78 -21.24
N PRO A 201 -36.00 -11.98 -21.56
CA PRO A 201 -35.85 -10.65 -20.98
C PRO A 201 -37.11 -9.82 -21.23
N LYS A 202 -37.51 -9.02 -20.24
CA LYS A 202 -38.70 -8.16 -20.29
C LYS A 202 -38.32 -6.73 -19.93
N ILE A 203 -38.88 -5.75 -20.63
CA ILE A 203 -38.72 -4.35 -20.24
C ILE A 203 -39.23 -4.13 -18.81
N GLY A 204 -38.44 -3.43 -18.00
CA GLY A 204 -38.74 -3.19 -16.58
C GLY A 204 -38.24 -4.27 -15.62
N VAL A 205 -37.73 -5.40 -16.11
CA VAL A 205 -37.10 -6.45 -15.30
C VAL A 205 -35.64 -6.58 -15.70
N PRO A 206 -34.66 -6.34 -14.81
CA PRO A 206 -33.24 -6.40 -15.16
C PRO A 206 -32.85 -7.83 -15.56
N VAL A 207 -31.73 -7.96 -16.27
CA VAL A 207 -31.08 -9.25 -16.51
C VAL A 207 -29.89 -9.35 -15.56
N VAL A 208 -29.59 -10.54 -15.01
CA VAL A 208 -28.40 -10.73 -14.17
C VAL A 208 -27.17 -10.38 -15.00
N PRO A 209 -26.34 -9.42 -14.59
CA PRO A 209 -25.26 -8.95 -15.45
C PRO A 209 -24.19 -10.02 -15.65
N MET A 210 -23.69 -10.10 -16.88
CA MET A 210 -22.50 -10.88 -17.19
C MET A 210 -21.25 -10.24 -16.56
N LEU A 211 -20.41 -11.04 -15.90
CA LEU A 211 -19.24 -10.57 -15.19
C LEU A 211 -17.95 -11.13 -15.82
N ALA A 212 -16.99 -10.24 -16.06
CA ALA A 212 -15.69 -10.65 -16.55
C ALA A 212 -14.90 -11.48 -15.52
N ALA A 213 -14.33 -12.60 -15.99
CA ALA A 213 -13.25 -13.33 -15.35
C ALA A 213 -11.93 -12.53 -15.43
N ARG A 214 -10.88 -13.00 -14.76
CA ARG A 214 -9.54 -12.43 -14.88
C ARG A 214 -8.64 -13.47 -15.53
N LEU A 215 -7.92 -13.05 -16.57
CA LEU A 215 -6.73 -13.69 -17.10
C LEU A 215 -5.74 -12.56 -17.31
N ASN A 216 -4.47 -12.81 -17.02
CA ASN A 216 -3.43 -11.79 -17.18
C ASN A 216 -2.58 -12.06 -18.43
N SER A 217 -2.74 -13.22 -19.08
CA SER A 217 -2.03 -13.57 -20.31
C SER A 217 -2.91 -13.40 -21.55
N THR A 218 -2.48 -12.59 -22.51
CA THR A 218 -3.22 -12.42 -23.77
C THR A 218 -3.17 -13.67 -24.64
N THR A 219 -2.05 -14.41 -24.59
CA THR A 219 -1.91 -15.71 -25.24
C THR A 219 -2.90 -16.73 -24.68
N GLU A 220 -3.03 -16.78 -23.35
CA GLU A 220 -4.01 -17.66 -22.69
C GLU A 220 -5.45 -17.26 -23.01
N MET A 221 -5.75 -15.95 -23.12
CA MET A 221 -7.07 -15.48 -23.56
C MET A 221 -7.42 -16.01 -24.94
N VAL A 222 -6.53 -15.84 -25.93
CA VAL A 222 -6.77 -16.35 -27.29
C VAL A 222 -6.89 -17.87 -27.29
N ALA A 223 -6.03 -18.59 -26.56
CA ALA A 223 -6.08 -20.05 -26.49
C ALA A 223 -7.42 -20.57 -25.92
N LYS A 224 -7.95 -19.93 -24.86
CA LYS A 224 -9.21 -20.34 -24.21
C LYS A 224 -10.47 -19.82 -24.91
N MET A 225 -10.38 -18.66 -25.53
CA MET A 225 -11.55 -17.94 -26.07
C MET A 225 -11.65 -18.05 -27.59
N GLY A 226 -10.56 -18.39 -28.29
CA GLY A 226 -10.50 -18.37 -29.75
C GLY A 226 -10.45 -16.95 -30.28
N GLN A 227 -11.35 -16.61 -31.21
CA GLN A 227 -11.50 -15.24 -31.68
C GLN A 227 -12.16 -14.37 -30.61
N VAL A 228 -11.59 -13.20 -30.36
CA VAL A 228 -12.05 -12.27 -29.34
C VAL A 228 -12.34 -10.89 -29.92
N SER A 229 -13.18 -10.14 -29.23
CA SER A 229 -13.38 -8.71 -29.43
C SER A 229 -12.83 -7.97 -28.22
N VAL A 230 -11.91 -7.04 -28.46
CA VAL A 230 -11.23 -6.24 -27.44
C VAL A 230 -11.91 -4.87 -27.36
N GLU A 231 -12.37 -4.50 -26.18
CA GLU A 231 -13.07 -3.25 -25.89
C GLU A 231 -12.37 -2.47 -24.76
N PRO A 232 -12.53 -1.14 -24.72
CA PRO A 232 -12.04 -0.31 -23.62
C PRO A 232 -12.73 -0.66 -22.31
N LYS A 233 -11.93 -0.82 -21.25
CA LYS A 233 -12.47 -0.95 -19.90
C LYS A 233 -12.64 0.42 -19.25
N PHE A 234 -13.86 0.94 -19.32
CA PHE A 234 -14.21 2.19 -18.68
C PHE A 234 -14.27 2.09 -17.13
N ASP A 235 -14.05 3.23 -16.47
CA ASP A 235 -14.14 3.41 -15.01
C ASP A 235 -15.39 4.24 -14.64
N GLY A 236 -16.58 3.64 -14.76
CA GLY A 236 -17.84 4.35 -14.61
C GLY A 236 -18.89 3.61 -13.79
N LEU A 237 -20.14 3.96 -14.02
CA LEU A 237 -21.30 3.30 -13.42
C LEU A 237 -21.93 2.39 -14.46
N ARG A 238 -21.72 1.07 -14.34
CA ARG A 238 -22.44 0.11 -15.16
C ARG A 238 -23.94 0.17 -14.91
N ILE A 239 -24.70 0.47 -15.96
CA ILE A 239 -26.15 0.53 -15.94
C ILE A 239 -26.77 -0.17 -17.15
N PHE A 240 -27.95 -0.71 -16.94
CA PHE A 240 -28.81 -1.29 -17.97
C PHE A 240 -29.89 -0.28 -18.31
N ILE A 241 -30.05 0.02 -19.59
CA ILE A 241 -31.08 0.94 -20.09
C ILE A 241 -32.15 0.10 -20.79
N HIS A 242 -33.34 0.07 -20.20
CA HIS A 242 -34.52 -0.57 -20.79
C HIS A 242 -35.38 0.53 -21.39
N PHE A 243 -35.62 0.45 -22.70
CA PHE A 243 -36.39 1.44 -23.43
C PHE A 243 -37.52 0.78 -24.22
N LYS A 244 -38.71 1.37 -24.16
CA LYS A 244 -39.86 1.00 -24.99
C LYS A 244 -40.59 2.24 -25.47
N ARG A 245 -40.65 2.42 -26.79
CA ARG A 245 -41.16 3.63 -27.44
C ARG A 245 -42.66 3.82 -27.28
N LYS A 246 -43.46 2.79 -27.57
CA LYS A 246 -44.94 2.83 -27.54
C LYS A 246 -45.51 3.33 -26.21
N ASP A 247 -44.89 2.95 -25.09
CA ASP A 247 -45.34 3.27 -23.74
C ASP A 247 -44.50 4.39 -23.09
N ASN A 248 -43.55 4.96 -23.83
CA ASN A 248 -42.55 5.93 -23.35
C ASN A 248 -41.83 5.48 -22.05
N ILE A 249 -41.50 4.20 -21.96
CA ILE A 249 -40.87 3.61 -20.77
C ILE A 249 -39.35 3.71 -20.90
N VAL A 250 -38.72 4.31 -19.90
CA VAL A 250 -37.27 4.24 -19.65
C VAL A 250 -37.05 3.74 -18.23
N LYS A 251 -36.40 2.58 -18.07
CA LYS A 251 -35.99 2.03 -16.77
C LYS A 251 -34.50 1.81 -16.76
N ILE A 252 -33.90 2.05 -15.59
CA ILE A 252 -32.45 2.04 -15.42
C ILE A 252 -32.11 1.13 -14.26
N PHE A 253 -31.23 0.16 -14.48
CA PHE A 253 -30.81 -0.77 -13.43
C PHE A 253 -29.30 -0.74 -13.26
N THR A 254 -28.83 -0.77 -12.01
CA THR A 254 -27.39 -0.91 -11.70
C THR A 254 -26.90 -2.32 -12.01
N ARG A 255 -25.57 -2.50 -11.99
CA ARG A 255 -24.92 -3.82 -11.90
C ARG A 255 -25.48 -4.77 -10.84
N ASN A 256 -25.99 -4.26 -9.72
CA ASN A 256 -26.58 -5.09 -8.66
C ASN A 256 -28.11 -5.20 -8.81
N MET A 257 -28.63 -4.92 -10.01
CA MET A 257 -30.05 -4.99 -10.37
C MET A 257 -30.96 -4.02 -9.62
N ASN A 258 -30.41 -3.11 -8.81
CA ASN A 258 -31.21 -2.04 -8.19
C ASN A 258 -31.71 -1.06 -9.26
N SER A 259 -33.00 -0.72 -9.19
CA SER A 259 -33.60 0.33 -10.01
C SER A 259 -33.07 1.71 -9.60
N ILE A 260 -32.84 2.56 -10.61
CA ILE A 260 -32.49 3.96 -10.45
C ILE A 260 -33.67 4.80 -10.95
N PRO A 261 -34.19 5.74 -10.13
CA PRO A 261 -35.21 6.68 -10.57
C PRO A 261 -34.71 7.49 -11.77
N LEU A 262 -35.54 7.60 -12.81
CA LEU A 262 -35.18 8.26 -14.08
C LEU A 262 -34.76 9.72 -13.87
N GLU A 263 -35.30 10.38 -12.83
CA GLU A 263 -34.98 11.76 -12.48
C GLU A 263 -33.51 11.93 -12.06
N THR A 264 -32.82 10.85 -11.69
CA THR A 264 -31.37 10.86 -11.37
C THR A 264 -30.54 11.14 -12.63
N PHE A 265 -31.01 10.69 -13.79
CA PHE A 265 -30.36 10.84 -15.10
C PHE A 265 -31.34 11.50 -16.08
N PRO A 266 -31.72 12.78 -15.86
CA PRO A 266 -32.70 13.47 -16.68
C PRO A 266 -32.34 13.52 -18.17
N GLU A 267 -31.05 13.42 -18.50
CA GLU A 267 -30.53 13.31 -19.87
C GLU A 267 -31.10 12.10 -20.65
N LEU A 268 -31.54 11.04 -19.95
CA LEU A 268 -32.16 9.87 -20.57
C LEU A 268 -33.66 10.03 -20.88
N LEU A 269 -34.32 11.12 -20.45
CA LEU A 269 -35.73 11.39 -20.82
C LEU A 269 -35.94 11.47 -22.33
N GLY A 270 -34.90 11.88 -23.09
CA GLY A 270 -34.91 11.98 -24.55
C GLY A 270 -34.22 10.81 -25.27
N VAL A 271 -33.93 9.71 -24.58
CA VAL A 271 -33.07 8.63 -25.09
C VAL A 271 -33.58 8.02 -26.40
N GLY A 272 -34.90 8.02 -26.62
CA GLY A 272 -35.53 7.50 -27.84
C GLY A 272 -35.14 8.21 -29.14
N LYS A 273 -34.51 9.40 -29.07
CA LYS A 273 -33.91 10.09 -30.23
C LYS A 273 -32.60 9.44 -30.70
N PHE A 274 -31.94 8.70 -29.81
CA PHE A 274 -30.65 8.04 -30.07
C PHE A 274 -30.79 6.54 -30.36
N ILE A 275 -32.01 6.00 -30.36
CA ILE A 275 -32.29 4.57 -30.53
C ILE A 275 -33.27 4.37 -31.69
N LYS A 276 -32.88 3.61 -32.72
CA LYS A 276 -33.70 3.17 -33.86
C LYS A 276 -34.34 1.80 -33.59
N ALA A 277 -35.11 1.71 -32.51
CA ALA A 277 -35.85 0.52 -32.13
C ALA A 277 -37.15 0.89 -31.39
N GLU A 278 -38.10 -0.03 -31.35
CA GLU A 278 -39.34 0.07 -30.58
C GLU A 278 -39.13 -0.41 -29.15
N GLU A 279 -38.31 -1.42 -28.95
CA GLU A 279 -38.01 -2.01 -27.64
C GLU A 279 -36.55 -2.45 -27.58
N VAL A 280 -35.82 -2.08 -26.53
CA VAL A 280 -34.42 -2.50 -26.34
C VAL A 280 -33.99 -2.62 -24.88
N ILE A 281 -33.09 -3.56 -24.60
CA ILE A 281 -32.31 -3.64 -23.36
C ILE A 281 -30.84 -3.50 -23.70
N LEU A 282 -30.22 -2.41 -23.23
CA LEU A 282 -28.82 -2.06 -23.48
C LEU A 282 -27.99 -2.24 -22.20
N ASP A 283 -26.79 -2.79 -22.32
CA ASP A 283 -25.78 -2.86 -21.25
C ASP A 283 -24.71 -1.80 -21.52
N SER A 284 -24.45 -0.96 -20.51
CA SER A 284 -23.68 0.28 -20.72
C SER A 284 -22.88 0.72 -19.49
N GLU A 285 -21.88 1.56 -19.73
CA GLU A 285 -21.14 2.27 -18.68
C GLU A 285 -21.43 3.77 -18.77
N ALA A 286 -21.96 4.35 -17.70
CA ALA A 286 -22.14 5.80 -17.58
C ALA A 286 -20.87 6.44 -17.00
N ILE A 287 -20.30 7.42 -17.70
CA ILE A 287 -19.01 8.05 -17.36
C ILE A 287 -19.15 9.57 -17.36
N GLY A 288 -18.60 10.22 -16.34
CA GLY A 288 -18.52 11.67 -16.28
C GLY A 288 -17.54 12.24 -17.30
N ILE A 289 -17.91 13.34 -17.94
CA ILE A 289 -17.05 14.08 -18.85
C ILE A 289 -16.68 15.41 -18.22
N ASP A 290 -15.41 15.83 -18.36
CA ASP A 290 -14.98 17.16 -17.95
C ASP A 290 -15.59 18.24 -18.88
N PRO A 291 -16.44 19.15 -18.37
CA PRO A 291 -17.09 20.17 -19.20
C PRO A 291 -16.13 21.27 -19.67
N THR A 292 -14.95 21.40 -19.06
CA THR A 292 -13.97 22.47 -19.36
C THR A 292 -12.93 22.07 -20.40
N SER A 293 -12.89 20.79 -20.78
CA SER A 293 -11.94 20.30 -21.78
C SER A 293 -12.29 20.85 -23.18
N PRO A 294 -11.33 21.45 -23.92
CA PRO A 294 -11.57 22.04 -25.25
C PRO A 294 -12.07 21.05 -26.33
N ARG A 295 -12.18 19.76 -26.01
CA ARG A 295 -12.54 18.66 -26.93
C ARG A 295 -14.01 18.26 -26.85
N LEU A 296 -14.92 19.22 -26.82
CA LEU A 296 -16.34 19.03 -27.09
C LEU A 296 -16.61 18.76 -28.59
N ARG A 297 -15.91 17.77 -29.17
CA ARG A 297 -16.17 17.11 -30.47
C ARG A 297 -15.61 15.68 -30.48
N GLY A 298 -15.98 14.85 -29.49
CA GLY A 298 -15.87 13.39 -29.62
C GLY A 298 -14.80 12.67 -28.79
N ALA A 299 -14.05 13.33 -27.91
CA ALA A 299 -13.25 12.67 -26.88
C ALA A 299 -12.95 13.66 -25.75
N GLY A 300 -13.97 13.92 -24.92
CA GLY A 300 -13.77 14.64 -23.66
C GLY A 300 -12.88 13.82 -22.73
N VAL A 301 -12.16 14.50 -21.82
CA VAL A 301 -11.40 13.80 -20.78
C VAL A 301 -12.41 13.14 -19.84
N PHE A 302 -12.34 11.81 -19.72
CA PHE A 302 -13.19 11.05 -18.81
C PHE A 302 -12.80 11.38 -17.37
N LEU A 303 -13.82 11.65 -16.55
CA LEU A 303 -13.66 11.83 -15.11
C LEU A 303 -13.52 10.45 -14.44
N ASP A 304 -12.73 10.40 -13.37
CA ASP A 304 -12.60 9.20 -12.54
C ASP A 304 -13.94 8.74 -11.94
N PHE A 305 -13.97 7.50 -11.44
CA PHE A 305 -15.16 6.94 -10.79
C PHE A 305 -15.63 7.75 -9.57
N GLN A 306 -14.72 8.35 -8.80
CA GLN A 306 -15.07 9.08 -7.57
C GLN A 306 -15.84 10.37 -7.87
N LYS A 307 -15.56 11.01 -8.99
CA LYS A 307 -16.34 12.15 -9.50
C LYS A 307 -17.63 11.66 -10.15
N THR A 308 -17.56 10.64 -11.00
CA THR A 308 -18.74 10.10 -11.71
C THR A 308 -19.83 9.61 -10.74
N ILE A 309 -19.48 8.94 -9.64
CA ILE A 309 -20.47 8.43 -8.66
C ILE A 309 -21.26 9.55 -7.96
N GLN A 310 -20.76 10.79 -7.95
CA GLN A 310 -21.49 11.94 -7.38
C GLN A 310 -22.80 12.22 -8.13
N ARG A 311 -22.95 11.71 -9.36
CA ARG A 311 -24.22 11.77 -10.11
C ARG A 311 -25.35 10.95 -9.50
N ARG A 312 -25.08 10.02 -8.57
CA ARG A 312 -26.10 9.26 -7.84
C ARG A 312 -26.76 10.02 -6.68
N ARG A 313 -26.46 11.32 -6.49
CA ARG A 313 -27.06 12.13 -5.43
C ARG A 313 -28.56 12.32 -5.66
N LYS A 314 -29.34 12.28 -4.57
CA LYS A 314 -30.80 12.48 -4.59
C LYS A 314 -31.24 13.95 -4.55
N HIS A 315 -30.32 14.88 -4.27
CA HIS A 315 -30.58 16.31 -4.17
C HIS A 315 -29.72 17.09 -5.17
N ASN A 316 -30.18 18.27 -5.60
CA ASN A 316 -29.48 19.15 -6.54
C ASN A 316 -29.14 18.50 -7.91
N ILE A 317 -29.97 17.56 -8.37
CA ILE A 317 -29.67 16.73 -9.55
C ILE A 317 -29.39 17.57 -10.81
N LYS A 318 -30.19 18.63 -11.06
CA LYS A 318 -30.00 19.53 -12.21
C LYS A 318 -28.66 20.26 -12.16
N LYS A 319 -28.25 20.75 -10.98
CA LYS A 319 -26.96 21.43 -10.78
C LYS A 319 -25.80 20.45 -11.03
N THR A 320 -25.86 19.28 -10.41
CA THR A 320 -24.82 18.25 -10.59
C THR A 320 -24.78 17.70 -12.02
N ALA A 321 -25.89 17.71 -12.76
CA ALA A 321 -25.91 17.33 -14.18
C ALA A 321 -25.16 18.32 -15.06
N GLY A 322 -25.21 19.61 -14.74
CA GLY A 322 -24.43 20.65 -15.44
C GLY A 322 -22.94 20.59 -15.09
N GLU A 323 -22.60 20.30 -13.82
CA GLU A 323 -21.22 20.19 -13.36
C GLU A 323 -20.51 18.93 -13.89
N ILE A 324 -21.25 17.82 -13.99
CA ILE A 324 -20.72 16.50 -14.37
C ILE A 324 -21.63 15.90 -15.45
N PRO A 325 -21.49 16.33 -16.72
CA PRO A 325 -22.24 15.72 -17.82
C PRO A 325 -21.86 14.24 -17.97
N LEU A 326 -22.84 13.37 -18.24
CA LEU A 326 -22.62 11.95 -18.45
C LEU A 326 -22.66 11.59 -19.94
N GLN A 327 -21.81 10.62 -20.31
CA GLN A 327 -21.91 9.88 -21.57
C GLN A 327 -22.04 8.39 -21.26
N PHE A 328 -22.93 7.72 -21.99
CA PHE A 328 -23.23 6.30 -21.84
C PHE A 328 -22.55 5.52 -22.96
N GLN A 329 -21.52 4.76 -22.58
CA GLN A 329 -20.80 3.85 -23.47
C GLN A 329 -21.56 2.53 -23.53
N ILE A 330 -22.22 2.26 -24.65
CA ILE A 330 -23.04 1.06 -24.86
C ILE A 330 -22.15 -0.02 -25.47
N PHE A 331 -22.13 -1.20 -24.84
CA PHE A 331 -21.21 -2.28 -25.22
C PHE A 331 -21.92 -3.63 -25.45
N ASP A 332 -23.21 -3.76 -25.15
CA ASP A 332 -24.00 -4.94 -25.50
C ASP A 332 -25.52 -4.63 -25.62
N VAL A 333 -26.26 -5.52 -26.27
CA VAL A 333 -27.72 -5.48 -26.44
C VAL A 333 -28.32 -6.86 -26.17
N LEU A 334 -29.32 -6.93 -25.28
CA LEU A 334 -29.88 -8.19 -24.78
C LEU A 334 -31.28 -8.52 -25.32
N LEU A 335 -32.04 -7.48 -25.66
CA LEU A 335 -33.39 -7.58 -26.21
C LEU A 335 -33.52 -6.51 -27.30
N LEU A 336 -34.11 -6.88 -28.43
CA LEU A 336 -34.41 -5.96 -29.53
C LEU A 336 -35.78 -6.31 -30.13
N ASN A 337 -36.75 -5.39 -30.05
CA ASN A 337 -38.10 -5.52 -30.61
C ASN A 337 -38.76 -6.88 -30.26
N GLY A 338 -38.76 -7.26 -28.99
CA GLY A 338 -39.28 -8.55 -28.51
C GLY A 338 -38.40 -9.78 -28.77
N LYS A 339 -37.34 -9.69 -29.59
CA LYS A 339 -36.38 -10.76 -29.83
C LYS A 339 -35.29 -10.76 -28.76
N SER A 340 -35.17 -11.84 -28.00
CA SER A 340 -34.04 -12.04 -27.08
C SER A 340 -32.77 -12.33 -27.87
N LEU A 341 -31.69 -11.61 -27.54
CA LEU A 341 -30.38 -11.78 -28.15
C LEU A 341 -29.38 -12.48 -27.21
N ILE A 342 -29.75 -12.79 -25.97
CA ILE A 342 -28.87 -13.40 -24.96
C ILE A 342 -28.17 -14.68 -25.46
N ASN A 343 -28.89 -15.50 -26.23
CA ASN A 343 -28.38 -16.75 -26.80
C ASN A 343 -27.62 -16.59 -28.12
N GLU A 344 -27.61 -15.39 -28.70
CA GLU A 344 -26.89 -15.08 -29.94
C GLU A 344 -25.39 -14.84 -29.65
N PRO A 345 -24.49 -15.18 -30.59
CA PRO A 345 -23.08 -14.81 -30.53
C PRO A 345 -22.85 -13.31 -30.30
N TYR A 346 -21.85 -12.93 -29.51
CA TYR A 346 -21.53 -11.54 -29.21
C TYR A 346 -21.35 -10.69 -30.49
N ILE A 347 -20.71 -11.23 -31.53
CA ILE A 347 -20.55 -10.49 -32.80
C ILE A 347 -21.89 -10.11 -33.45
N ASN A 348 -22.91 -10.98 -33.35
CA ASN A 348 -24.24 -10.71 -33.88
C ASN A 348 -24.94 -9.63 -33.07
N ARG A 349 -24.88 -9.73 -31.73
CA ARG A 349 -25.42 -8.70 -30.84
C ARG A 349 -24.77 -7.35 -31.11
N ARG A 350 -23.46 -7.35 -31.30
CA ARG A 350 -22.68 -6.16 -31.60
C ARG A 350 -23.07 -5.50 -32.93
N MET A 351 -23.24 -6.28 -33.99
CA MET A 351 -23.72 -5.76 -35.28
C MET A 351 -25.12 -5.14 -35.17
N GLU A 352 -26.04 -5.76 -34.41
CA GLU A 352 -27.36 -5.18 -34.18
C GLU A 352 -27.29 -3.90 -33.34
N LEU A 353 -26.43 -3.86 -32.32
CA LEU A 353 -26.19 -2.68 -31.49
C LEU A 353 -25.73 -1.47 -32.33
N GLU A 354 -24.78 -1.67 -33.24
CA GLU A 354 -24.26 -0.59 -34.10
C GLU A 354 -25.30 -0.04 -35.09
N LYS A 355 -26.26 -0.87 -35.54
CA LYS A 355 -27.35 -0.43 -36.42
C LYS A 355 -28.39 0.44 -35.68
N ILE A 356 -28.66 0.11 -34.42
CA ILE A 356 -29.77 0.72 -33.67
C ILE A 356 -29.38 2.00 -32.94
N ILE A 357 -28.10 2.21 -32.59
CA ILE A 357 -27.68 3.42 -31.89
C ILE A 357 -27.32 4.53 -32.87
N ILE A 358 -28.03 5.66 -32.80
CA ILE A 358 -27.68 6.89 -33.51
C ILE A 358 -26.59 7.57 -32.69
N GLY A 359 -25.32 7.42 -33.11
CA GLY A 359 -24.17 7.97 -32.41
C GLY A 359 -24.33 9.46 -32.11
N GLY A 360 -24.04 9.86 -30.87
CA GLY A 360 -24.15 11.24 -30.41
C GLY A 360 -23.34 11.51 -29.14
N SER A 361 -23.50 12.70 -28.56
CA SER A 361 -22.80 13.06 -27.32
C SER A 361 -23.28 12.26 -26.10
N LEU A 362 -24.53 11.81 -26.10
CA LEU A 362 -25.17 11.10 -24.98
C LEU A 362 -24.95 9.59 -25.01
N LEU A 363 -25.46 8.91 -26.06
CA LEU A 363 -25.23 7.47 -26.26
C LEU A 363 -24.14 7.28 -27.30
N ARG A 364 -23.13 6.46 -26.96
CA ARG A 364 -22.06 6.09 -27.87
C ARG A 364 -21.82 4.60 -27.78
N VAL A 365 -21.74 3.95 -28.92
CA VAL A 365 -21.25 2.57 -28.97
C VAL A 365 -19.73 2.62 -28.79
N ASP A 366 -19.20 1.85 -27.86
CA ASP A 366 -17.76 1.85 -27.57
C ASP A 366 -16.93 1.31 -28.73
N GLU A 367 -15.63 1.61 -28.78
CA GLU A 367 -14.75 1.05 -29.82
C GLU A 367 -14.51 -0.43 -29.55
N ASN A 368 -14.47 -1.26 -30.60
CA ASN A 368 -14.03 -2.64 -30.48
C ASN A 368 -13.04 -3.04 -31.56
N THR A 369 -12.28 -4.10 -31.32
CA THR A 369 -11.38 -4.69 -32.32
C THR A 369 -11.44 -6.20 -32.24
N VAL A 370 -11.83 -6.85 -33.34
CA VAL A 370 -11.93 -8.31 -33.40
C VAL A 370 -10.60 -8.89 -33.87
N THR A 371 -10.03 -9.81 -33.09
CA THR A 371 -8.71 -10.38 -33.37
C THR A 371 -8.58 -11.82 -32.87
N LYS A 372 -7.60 -12.54 -33.43
CA LYS A 372 -7.04 -13.79 -32.90
C LYS A 372 -5.57 -13.64 -32.48
N ASP A 373 -5.01 -12.45 -32.63
CA ASP A 373 -3.62 -12.15 -32.32
C ASP A 373 -3.49 -11.60 -30.89
N PRO A 374 -2.78 -12.28 -29.98
CA PRO A 374 -2.49 -11.80 -28.63
C PRO A 374 -1.80 -10.43 -28.59
N GLU A 375 -1.01 -10.06 -29.61
CA GLU A 375 -0.29 -8.78 -29.66
C GLU A 375 -1.23 -7.60 -29.88
N ILE A 376 -2.30 -7.78 -30.69
CA ILE A 376 -3.34 -6.75 -30.86
C ILE A 376 -4.04 -6.47 -29.52
N ILE A 377 -4.26 -7.50 -28.68
CA ILE A 377 -4.84 -7.31 -27.34
C ILE A 377 -3.92 -6.47 -26.46
N LYS A 378 -2.60 -6.72 -26.50
CA LYS A 378 -1.59 -5.96 -25.75
C LYS A 378 -1.51 -4.51 -26.24
N GLU A 379 -1.54 -4.29 -27.55
CA GLU A 379 -1.53 -2.94 -28.15
C GLU A 379 -2.74 -2.13 -27.69
N MET A 380 -3.94 -2.71 -27.77
CA MET A 380 -5.18 -2.08 -27.35
C MET A 380 -5.22 -1.82 -25.85
N HIS A 381 -4.69 -2.75 -25.04
CA HIS A 381 -4.53 -2.55 -23.61
C HIS A 381 -3.64 -1.34 -23.29
N LYS A 382 -2.47 -1.24 -23.95
CA LYS A 382 -1.56 -0.09 -23.81
C LYS A 382 -2.21 1.21 -24.30
N LYS A 383 -2.95 1.18 -25.42
CA LYS A 383 -3.70 2.33 -25.95
C LYS A 383 -4.68 2.86 -24.90
N TYR A 384 -5.50 2.00 -24.31
CA TYR A 384 -6.53 2.43 -23.36
C TYR A 384 -5.98 2.86 -22.00
N LEU A 385 -4.90 2.23 -21.51
CA LEU A 385 -4.20 2.72 -20.32
C LEU A 385 -3.62 4.14 -20.54
N LYS A 386 -3.03 4.42 -21.71
CA LYS A 386 -2.57 5.77 -22.07
C LYS A 386 -3.70 6.80 -22.15
N MET A 387 -4.92 6.35 -22.45
CA MET A 387 -6.13 7.19 -22.44
C MET A 387 -6.71 7.40 -21.03
N GLY A 388 -6.08 6.85 -19.98
CA GLY A 388 -6.54 6.95 -18.60
C GLY A 388 -7.69 6.00 -18.23
N LEU A 389 -7.95 4.96 -19.04
CA LEU A 389 -8.97 3.95 -18.77
C LEU A 389 -8.41 2.81 -17.90
N GLU A 390 -9.28 1.95 -17.34
CA GLU A 390 -8.83 0.87 -16.45
C GLU A 390 -8.12 -0.30 -17.17
N GLY A 391 -8.10 -0.33 -18.51
CA GLY A 391 -7.52 -1.41 -19.32
C GLY A 391 -8.46 -1.89 -20.42
N VAL A 392 -8.57 -3.22 -20.60
CA VAL A 392 -9.45 -3.84 -21.63
C VAL A 392 -10.45 -4.83 -21.03
N VAL A 393 -11.60 -4.95 -21.71
CA VAL A 393 -12.49 -6.10 -21.62
C VAL A 393 -12.37 -6.89 -22.91
N VAL A 394 -11.98 -8.15 -22.80
CA VAL A 394 -11.86 -9.09 -23.91
C VAL A 394 -13.08 -9.99 -23.88
N LYS A 395 -13.85 -10.01 -24.96
CA LYS A 395 -15.09 -10.78 -25.12
C LYS A 395 -14.90 -11.88 -26.16
N LYS A 396 -15.37 -13.09 -25.88
CA LYS A 396 -15.37 -14.20 -26.83
C LYS A 396 -16.32 -13.90 -27.99
N ALA A 397 -15.81 -13.83 -29.22
CA ALA A 397 -16.58 -13.34 -30.37
C ALA A 397 -17.82 -14.20 -30.67
N ASN A 398 -17.69 -15.52 -30.55
CA ASN A 398 -18.78 -16.48 -30.70
C ASN A 398 -19.51 -16.82 -29.37
N GLY A 399 -19.25 -16.06 -28.31
CA GLY A 399 -19.80 -16.30 -26.98
C GLY A 399 -21.22 -15.76 -26.81
N LYS A 400 -22.07 -16.52 -26.11
CA LYS A 400 -23.40 -16.07 -25.65
C LYS A 400 -23.26 -15.08 -24.49
N TYR A 401 -24.33 -14.36 -24.17
CA TYR A 401 -24.39 -13.58 -22.94
C TYR A 401 -24.70 -14.51 -21.77
N VAL A 402 -23.69 -14.83 -20.96
CA VAL A 402 -23.85 -15.74 -19.82
C VAL A 402 -23.68 -14.96 -18.52
N SER A 403 -24.75 -14.86 -17.75
CA SER A 403 -24.78 -14.11 -16.49
C SER A 403 -23.81 -14.66 -15.44
N GLY A 404 -23.35 -13.77 -14.56
CA GLY A 404 -22.35 -14.11 -13.55
C GLY A 404 -20.95 -14.26 -14.12
N ARG A 405 -20.04 -14.86 -13.34
CA ARG A 405 -18.64 -15.10 -13.74
C ARG A 405 -18.48 -16.58 -14.15
N THR A 406 -18.97 -16.92 -15.32
CA THR A 406 -19.10 -18.30 -15.81
C THR A 406 -18.32 -18.48 -17.12
N GLY A 407 -17.35 -19.41 -17.08
CA GLY A 407 -16.44 -19.67 -18.19
C GLY A 407 -15.54 -18.49 -18.57
N TRP A 408 -14.96 -18.57 -19.77
CA TRP A 408 -14.07 -17.55 -20.34
C TRP A 408 -14.80 -16.74 -21.42
N ASN A 409 -16.04 -16.33 -21.15
CA ASN A 409 -16.81 -15.56 -22.14
C ASN A 409 -16.37 -14.09 -22.15
N TRP A 410 -16.25 -13.46 -20.97
CA TRP A 410 -15.65 -12.13 -20.81
C TRP A 410 -14.46 -12.21 -19.86
N VAL A 411 -13.38 -11.54 -20.21
CA VAL A 411 -12.16 -11.43 -19.42
C VAL A 411 -11.79 -9.96 -19.31
N LYS A 412 -11.32 -9.53 -18.14
CA LYS A 412 -10.78 -8.19 -17.95
C LYS A 412 -9.28 -8.27 -17.67
N MET A 413 -8.55 -7.36 -18.30
CA MET A 413 -7.13 -7.15 -18.09
C MET A 413 -6.96 -5.68 -17.70
N LYS A 414 -6.49 -5.46 -16.46
CA LYS A 414 -6.29 -4.13 -15.88
C LYS A 414 -4.83 -3.72 -15.82
N GLU A 415 -3.96 -4.72 -15.86
CA GLU A 415 -2.54 -4.62 -15.62
C GLU A 415 -1.84 -5.36 -16.75
N GLU A 416 -0.61 -4.97 -17.03
CA GLU A 416 0.18 -5.67 -18.03
C GLU A 416 0.46 -7.11 -17.58
N GLU A 417 0.57 -8.00 -18.56
CA GLU A 417 0.85 -9.42 -18.33
C GLU A 417 2.10 -9.59 -17.45
N GLY A 418 1.98 -10.34 -16.36
CA GLY A 418 3.07 -10.55 -15.39
C GLY A 418 3.06 -9.63 -14.16
N GLN A 419 2.21 -8.60 -14.11
CA GLN A 419 1.97 -7.80 -12.91
C GLN A 419 0.69 -8.29 -12.20
N SER A 420 0.75 -8.49 -10.89
CA SER A 420 -0.41 -8.91 -10.09
C SER A 420 -0.72 -7.86 -9.03
N GLY A 421 -1.78 -7.08 -9.23
CA GLY A 421 -2.29 -6.01 -8.37
C GLY A 421 -3.10 -6.51 -7.18
N ARG A 422 -2.57 -7.49 -6.46
CA ARG A 422 -2.73 -7.51 -5.01
C ARG A 422 -1.67 -6.56 -4.45
N LEU A 423 -1.91 -5.95 -3.29
CA LEU A 423 -0.77 -5.58 -2.46
C LEU A 423 0.07 -6.85 -2.30
N SER A 424 1.28 -6.85 -2.86
CA SER A 424 2.22 -7.96 -2.74
C SER A 424 2.66 -8.16 -1.28
N ASP A 425 2.56 -7.10 -0.47
CA ASP A 425 2.88 -7.10 0.96
C ASP A 425 1.64 -6.97 1.85
N THR A 426 1.65 -7.74 2.93
CA THR A 426 0.70 -7.70 4.05
C THR A 426 1.13 -6.63 5.04
N LEU A 427 0.17 -6.05 5.76
CA LEU A 427 0.41 -5.00 6.76
C LEU A 427 0.31 -5.56 8.16
N ASP A 428 1.30 -5.29 9.00
CA ASP A 428 1.26 -5.63 10.42
C ASP A 428 0.63 -4.45 11.17
N CYS A 429 -0.60 -4.63 11.64
CA CYS A 429 -1.41 -3.59 12.26
C CYS A 429 -1.64 -3.85 13.75
N ILE A 430 -1.62 -2.79 14.54
CA ILE A 430 -1.88 -2.82 15.98
C ILE A 430 -3.38 -2.88 16.21
N VAL A 431 -3.83 -3.80 17.04
CA VAL A 431 -5.23 -3.89 17.47
C VAL A 431 -5.52 -2.82 18.51
N MET A 432 -6.33 -1.83 18.13
CA MET A 432 -6.71 -0.71 19.00
C MET A 432 -7.93 -1.01 19.87
N GLY A 433 -8.78 -1.95 19.45
CA GLY A 433 -9.99 -2.33 20.16
C GLY A 433 -10.92 -3.16 19.27
N TYR A 434 -12.09 -3.52 19.78
CA TYR A 434 -13.03 -4.36 19.03
C TYR A 434 -14.50 -3.94 19.23
N PHE A 435 -15.31 -4.31 18.24
CA PHE A 435 -16.77 -4.18 18.25
C PHE A 435 -17.38 -5.55 18.60
N THR A 436 -18.39 -5.54 19.45
CA THR A 436 -19.12 -6.74 19.90
C THR A 436 -19.76 -7.49 18.74
N GLY A 437 -19.82 -8.82 18.88
CA GLY A 437 -20.40 -9.70 17.87
C GLY A 437 -21.91 -9.48 17.75
N LYS A 438 -22.42 -9.55 16.53
CA LYS A 438 -23.87 -9.58 16.25
C LYS A 438 -24.20 -10.88 15.51
N GLY A 439 -25.35 -11.51 15.81
CA GLY A 439 -25.78 -12.76 15.15
C GLY A 439 -24.94 -13.97 15.51
N LYS A 440 -24.54 -14.79 14.53
CA LYS A 440 -23.66 -15.96 14.76
C LYS A 440 -22.35 -15.63 15.48
N ARG A 441 -21.93 -14.35 15.50
CA ARG A 441 -20.76 -13.89 16.25
C ARG A 441 -21.05 -13.38 17.66
N ALA A 442 -22.31 -13.22 18.04
CA ALA A 442 -22.71 -12.77 19.38
C ALA A 442 -22.21 -13.74 20.46
N GLN A 443 -22.33 -15.05 20.22
CA GLN A 443 -21.79 -16.12 21.09
C GLN A 443 -20.28 -16.01 21.34
N PHE A 444 -19.52 -15.40 20.42
CA PHE A 444 -18.07 -15.20 20.57
C PHE A 444 -17.72 -13.86 21.23
N GLY A 445 -18.68 -12.97 21.45
CA GLY A 445 -18.46 -11.64 22.04
C GLY A 445 -17.60 -10.67 21.21
N LEU A 446 -17.14 -11.05 20.01
CA LEU A 446 -16.29 -10.26 19.11
C LEU A 446 -16.80 -10.32 17.66
N GLY A 447 -17.01 -9.16 17.04
CA GLY A 447 -17.51 -9.02 15.68
C GLY A 447 -16.46 -8.53 14.68
N LYS A 448 -15.85 -7.38 14.97
CA LYS A 448 -14.83 -6.72 14.13
C LYS A 448 -13.75 -6.10 15.01
N ILE A 449 -12.55 -5.97 14.48
CA ILE A 449 -11.40 -5.39 15.18
C ILE A 449 -11.05 -4.05 14.52
N LEU A 450 -10.82 -3.01 15.33
CA LEU A 450 -10.25 -1.76 14.87
C LEU A 450 -8.73 -1.88 14.88
N VAL A 451 -8.09 -1.60 13.76
CA VAL A 451 -6.63 -1.62 13.67
C VAL A 451 -6.06 -0.29 13.24
N GLY A 452 -4.86 0.00 13.75
CA GLY A 452 -4.07 1.16 13.41
C GLY A 452 -2.63 0.80 13.10
N ILE A 453 -1.89 1.76 12.57
CA ILE A 453 -0.45 1.67 12.43
C ILE A 453 0.20 2.84 13.15
N LYS A 454 1.49 2.71 13.42
CA LYS A 454 2.27 3.72 14.11
C LYS A 454 2.66 4.84 13.13
N ASP A 455 2.47 6.08 13.55
CA ASP A 455 2.82 7.30 12.85
C ASP A 455 3.49 8.25 13.85
N GLY A 456 4.83 8.28 13.85
CA GLY A 456 5.61 8.84 14.95
C GLY A 456 5.33 8.09 16.25
N ASP A 457 4.96 8.81 17.32
CA ASP A 457 4.59 8.23 18.61
C ASP A 457 3.08 7.93 18.76
N VAL A 458 2.29 8.25 17.72
CA VAL A 458 0.83 8.10 17.74
C VAL A 458 0.42 6.88 16.91
N ILE A 459 -0.55 6.13 17.39
CA ILE A 459 -1.17 5.02 16.66
C ILE A 459 -2.48 5.53 16.08
N ARG A 460 -2.50 5.66 14.75
CA ARG A 460 -3.63 6.18 13.99
C ARG A 460 -4.44 5.05 13.39
N THR A 461 -5.76 5.16 13.47
CA THR A 461 -6.68 4.19 12.87
C THR A 461 -6.45 4.07 11.37
N LEU A 462 -6.40 2.83 10.88
CA LEU A 462 -6.22 2.48 9.47
C LEU A 462 -7.49 1.84 8.89
N THR A 463 -8.02 0.79 9.53
CA THR A 463 -9.22 0.11 9.02
C THR A 463 -9.96 -0.71 10.08
N LYS A 464 -11.16 -1.20 9.74
CA LYS A 464 -11.88 -2.23 10.52
C LYS A 464 -11.73 -3.58 9.83
N VAL A 465 -11.25 -4.58 10.57
CA VAL A 465 -11.06 -5.95 10.06
C VAL A 465 -12.19 -6.84 10.59
N GLY A 466 -12.93 -7.46 9.67
CA GLY A 466 -14.03 -8.38 10.02
C GLY A 466 -14.08 -9.65 9.19
N THR A 467 -13.20 -9.78 8.19
CA THR A 467 -13.11 -10.91 7.26
C THR A 467 -11.76 -11.61 7.44
N GLY A 468 -11.70 -12.92 7.16
CA GLY A 468 -10.50 -13.75 7.41
C GLY A 468 -10.41 -14.34 8.83
N LEU A 469 -11.39 -14.07 9.70
CA LEU A 469 -11.44 -14.58 11.08
C LEU A 469 -12.29 -15.86 11.13
N THR A 470 -11.67 -17.00 11.49
CA THR A 470 -12.39 -18.25 11.81
C THR A 470 -13.03 -18.18 13.19
N GLU A 471 -13.96 -19.09 13.50
CA GLU A 471 -14.61 -19.12 14.83
C GLU A 471 -13.60 -19.33 15.97
N ALA A 472 -12.65 -20.25 15.79
CA ALA A 472 -11.55 -20.46 16.74
C ALA A 472 -10.72 -19.19 16.95
N MET A 473 -10.41 -18.45 15.87
CA MET A 473 -9.67 -17.19 15.96
C MET A 473 -10.47 -16.08 16.65
N LEU A 474 -11.80 -16.02 16.45
CA LEU A 474 -12.65 -15.06 17.16
C LEU A 474 -12.58 -15.28 18.68
N VAL A 475 -12.67 -16.54 19.12
CA VAL A 475 -12.53 -16.91 20.54
C VAL A 475 -11.14 -16.60 21.05
N GLU A 476 -10.10 -16.97 20.30
CA GLU A 476 -8.70 -16.73 20.70
C GLU A 476 -8.39 -15.24 20.85
N ILE A 477 -8.72 -14.44 19.83
CA ILE A 477 -8.49 -12.99 19.86
C ILE A 477 -9.32 -12.35 20.97
N LYS A 478 -10.57 -12.79 21.18
CA LYS A 478 -11.41 -12.28 22.28
C LYS A 478 -10.78 -12.57 23.65
N ASN A 479 -10.26 -13.78 23.88
CA ASN A 479 -9.58 -14.14 25.12
C ASN A 479 -8.32 -13.31 25.37
N ARG A 480 -7.53 -13.03 24.31
CA ARG A 480 -6.37 -12.13 24.40
C ARG A 480 -6.79 -10.70 24.69
N LEU A 481 -7.81 -10.19 23.99
CA LEU A 481 -8.31 -8.83 24.19
C LEU A 481 -8.99 -8.64 25.55
N ASN A 482 -9.57 -9.67 26.17
CA ASN A 482 -10.05 -9.60 27.56
C ASN A 482 -8.94 -9.25 28.55
N LYS A 483 -7.71 -9.72 28.30
CA LYS A 483 -6.52 -9.40 29.12
C LYS A 483 -5.96 -8.02 28.84
N LEU A 484 -6.25 -7.47 27.66
CA LEU A 484 -5.73 -6.19 27.17
C LEU A 484 -6.78 -5.08 27.18
N GLN A 485 -7.98 -5.33 27.71
CA GLN A 485 -9.08 -4.36 27.65
C GLN A 485 -8.79 -3.14 28.52
N SER A 486 -9.18 -1.97 28.03
CA SER A 486 -9.12 -0.71 28.76
C SER A 486 -10.50 -0.07 28.82
N LYS A 487 -10.83 0.53 29.97
CA LYS A 487 -12.08 1.30 30.15
C LYS A 487 -12.05 2.62 29.39
N GLU A 488 -10.87 3.22 29.25
CA GLU A 488 -10.65 4.48 28.56
C GLU A 488 -9.75 4.30 27.34
N LYS A 489 -9.84 5.22 26.38
CA LYS A 489 -8.99 5.21 25.19
C LYS A 489 -7.52 5.42 25.61
N PRO A 490 -6.59 4.52 25.25
CA PRO A 490 -5.15 4.73 25.46
C PRO A 490 -4.66 6.07 24.89
N LYS A 491 -3.68 6.70 25.56
CA LYS A 491 -3.21 8.06 25.21
C LYS A 491 -2.54 8.10 23.83
N GLU A 492 -1.93 7.00 23.43
CA GLU A 492 -1.22 6.87 22.16
C GLU A 492 -2.19 6.73 20.97
N TYR A 493 -3.50 6.61 21.21
CA TYR A 493 -4.49 6.36 20.16
C TYR A 493 -5.17 7.63 19.67
N GLU A 494 -5.14 7.81 18.36
CA GLU A 494 -5.95 8.80 17.68
C GLU A 494 -7.04 8.10 16.86
N ALA A 495 -8.31 8.35 17.19
CA ALA A 495 -9.47 7.77 16.52
C ALA A 495 -10.59 8.80 16.44
N GLN A 496 -11.28 8.84 15.29
CA GLN A 496 -12.45 9.70 15.10
C GLN A 496 -13.68 9.17 15.85
N LYS A 497 -14.64 10.06 16.13
CA LYS A 497 -15.87 9.77 16.93
C LYS A 497 -16.65 8.54 16.44
N ASP A 498 -16.73 8.36 15.12
CA ASP A 498 -17.49 7.27 14.48
C ASP A 498 -16.78 5.91 14.50
N LEU A 499 -15.52 5.88 14.96
CA LEU A 499 -14.67 4.69 14.99
C LEU A 499 -14.36 4.20 16.40
N ILE A 500 -14.98 4.78 17.43
CA ILE A 500 -14.82 4.33 18.81
C ILE A 500 -15.32 2.87 18.91
N PRO A 501 -14.45 1.91 19.29
CA PRO A 501 -14.83 0.52 19.50
C PRO A 501 -15.70 0.38 20.76
N ASP A 502 -16.45 -0.71 20.86
CA ASP A 502 -17.25 -1.01 22.07
C ASP A 502 -16.34 -1.25 23.28
N VAL A 503 -15.13 -1.77 23.04
CA VAL A 503 -14.09 -1.99 24.05
C VAL A 503 -12.73 -1.61 23.47
N TRP A 504 -11.98 -0.78 24.20
CA TRP A 504 -10.60 -0.41 23.88
C TRP A 504 -9.61 -1.50 24.29
N ALA A 505 -8.49 -1.59 23.58
CA ALA A 505 -7.40 -2.50 23.93
C ALA A 505 -6.08 -1.75 24.02
N VAL A 506 -5.23 -2.06 25.01
CA VAL A 506 -3.88 -1.50 25.11
C VAL A 506 -3.01 -1.94 23.92
N PRO A 507 -2.07 -1.10 23.44
CA PRO A 507 -1.27 -1.36 22.24
C PRO A 507 -0.26 -2.48 22.46
N SER A 508 -0.71 -3.71 22.28
CA SER A 508 0.11 -4.90 22.50
C SER A 508 -0.11 -5.94 21.40
N LEU A 509 -1.36 -6.20 21.01
CA LEU A 509 -1.68 -7.23 20.03
C LEU A 509 -1.48 -6.71 18.60
N VAL A 510 -0.62 -7.37 17.83
CA VAL A 510 -0.38 -7.08 16.41
C VAL A 510 -0.95 -8.20 15.55
N ILE A 511 -1.61 -7.82 14.46
CA ILE A 511 -2.21 -8.75 13.49
C ILE A 511 -1.75 -8.42 12.07
N GLU A 512 -1.58 -9.47 11.27
CA GLU A 512 -1.24 -9.34 9.86
C GLU A 512 -2.53 -9.22 9.03
N VAL A 513 -2.59 -8.18 8.19
CA VAL A 513 -3.76 -7.80 7.40
C VAL A 513 -3.36 -7.64 5.95
N THR A 514 -4.07 -8.34 5.05
CA THR A 514 -3.94 -8.13 3.60
C THR A 514 -5.10 -7.30 3.07
N ALA A 515 -4.88 -6.60 1.96
CA ALA A 515 -5.90 -5.81 1.27
C ALA A 515 -5.70 -5.86 -0.25
N ASP A 516 -6.72 -5.45 -1.00
CA ASP A 516 -6.61 -5.35 -2.46
C ASP A 516 -5.84 -4.07 -2.85
N SER A 517 -6.04 -2.96 -2.12
CA SER A 517 -5.33 -1.69 -2.31
C SER A 517 -5.45 -0.79 -1.08
N ILE A 518 -4.60 0.23 -0.97
CA ILE A 518 -4.77 1.35 -0.03
C ILE A 518 -5.61 2.44 -0.71
N SER A 519 -6.46 3.14 0.04
CA SER A 519 -7.33 4.22 -0.44
C SER A 519 -7.31 5.40 0.53
N LYS A 520 -7.51 6.62 0.04
CA LYS A 520 -7.67 7.80 0.92
C LYS A 520 -9.00 7.70 1.68
N SER A 521 -8.99 8.05 2.96
CA SER A 521 -10.16 8.00 3.83
C SER A 521 -10.23 9.21 4.73
N THR A 522 -11.38 9.89 4.73
CA THR A 522 -11.68 10.99 5.67
C THR A 522 -12.14 10.49 7.03
N LYS A 523 -12.50 9.20 7.14
CA LYS A 523 -13.03 8.58 8.38
C LYS A 523 -11.95 8.04 9.31
N HIS A 524 -10.77 7.74 8.77
CA HIS A 524 -9.66 7.14 9.50
C HIS A 524 -8.63 8.23 9.81
N SER A 525 -8.13 8.28 11.04
CA SER A 525 -7.19 9.32 11.51
C SER A 525 -5.85 9.31 10.77
N LEU A 526 -5.46 8.18 10.18
CA LEU A 526 -4.28 8.11 9.31
C LEU A 526 -4.48 8.82 7.95
N GLY A 527 -5.72 9.20 7.60
CA GLY A 527 -6.05 9.72 6.26
C GLY A 527 -6.09 8.64 5.17
N LEU A 528 -5.80 7.39 5.51
CA LEU A 528 -5.76 6.22 4.63
C LEU A 528 -6.65 5.08 5.17
N SER A 529 -7.08 4.19 4.29
CA SER A 529 -7.76 2.94 4.66
C SER A 529 -7.52 1.82 3.66
N LEU A 530 -7.67 0.59 4.14
CA LEU A 530 -7.51 -0.62 3.35
C LEU A 530 -8.81 -0.99 2.64
N ARG A 531 -8.72 -1.28 1.34
CA ARG A 531 -9.83 -1.79 0.54
C ARG A 531 -9.88 -3.31 0.65
N PHE A 532 -11.00 -3.83 1.14
CA PHE A 532 -11.22 -5.27 1.40
C PHE A 532 -10.19 -5.90 2.36
N PRO A 533 -10.04 -5.37 3.59
CA PRO A 533 -9.07 -5.87 4.54
C PRO A 533 -9.47 -7.25 5.07
N ARG A 534 -8.50 -8.16 5.10
CA ARG A 534 -8.66 -9.54 5.59
C ARG A 534 -7.58 -9.82 6.63
N PHE A 535 -8.00 -10.36 7.76
CA PHE A 535 -7.10 -10.96 8.72
C PHE A 535 -6.40 -12.17 8.10
N LEU A 536 -5.09 -12.30 8.35
CA LEU A 536 -4.32 -13.48 7.99
C LEU A 536 -3.94 -14.27 9.24
N ARG A 537 -3.24 -13.63 10.19
CA ARG A 537 -2.77 -14.27 11.43
C ARG A 537 -2.47 -13.25 12.52
N ILE A 538 -2.37 -13.74 13.76
CA ILE A 538 -1.78 -13.01 14.88
C ILE A 538 -0.26 -13.05 14.73
N ARG A 539 0.41 -11.94 14.99
CA ARG A 539 1.88 -11.85 14.97
C ARG A 539 2.42 -11.98 16.39
N GLU A 540 2.56 -13.22 16.85
CA GLU A 540 3.13 -13.56 18.15
C GLU A 540 4.58 -13.05 18.30
N ASP A 541 5.25 -12.89 17.17
CA ASP A 541 6.62 -12.44 17.06
C ASP A 541 6.78 -10.90 17.08
N LYS A 542 5.69 -10.14 17.23
CA LYS A 542 5.70 -8.67 17.12
C LYS A 542 4.92 -7.97 18.23
N GLY A 543 5.53 -6.96 18.84
CA GLY A 543 4.86 -6.00 19.71
C GLY A 543 4.39 -4.76 18.95
N ALA A 544 3.66 -3.87 19.62
CA ALA A 544 3.16 -2.63 19.01
C ALA A 544 4.27 -1.72 18.44
N GLY A 545 5.52 -1.86 18.90
CA GLY A 545 6.68 -1.17 18.32
C GLY A 545 7.14 -1.71 16.96
N ASP A 546 6.80 -2.96 16.61
CA ASP A 546 7.28 -3.69 15.42
C ASP A 546 6.27 -3.69 14.26
N ALA A 547 5.16 -2.97 14.45
CA ALA A 547 4.16 -2.72 13.42
C ALA A 547 4.78 -1.98 12.23
N THR A 548 4.16 -2.10 11.05
CA THR A 548 4.69 -1.51 9.80
C THR A 548 4.92 0.00 9.95
N THR A 549 6.14 0.46 9.66
CA THR A 549 6.57 1.87 9.64
C THR A 549 7.12 2.29 8.27
N LEU A 550 7.31 3.59 8.05
CA LEU A 550 7.62 4.19 6.75
C LEU A 550 9.14 4.47 6.57
N GLY A 551 9.91 3.50 6.05
CA GLY A 551 11.17 3.72 5.29
C GLY A 551 12.52 3.31 5.94
N GLU A 552 13.50 2.81 5.14
CA GLU A 552 14.85 3.44 4.98
C GLU A 552 15.89 2.76 4.06
N LEU A 553 16.75 3.63 3.50
CA LEU A 553 17.78 3.54 2.44
C LEU A 553 17.40 4.18 1.08
N ILE A 554 16.60 5.25 1.14
CA ILE A 554 15.75 5.69 0.02
C ILE A 554 15.93 7.18 -0.29
N TRP A 555 16.59 8.01 0.53
CA TRP A 555 16.16 9.40 0.65
C TRP A 555 16.23 10.26 -0.62
N TRP A 556 17.34 10.36 -1.35
CA TRP A 556 17.35 11.13 -2.62
C TRP A 556 16.38 10.54 -3.67
N PRO A 557 16.42 9.23 -3.96
CA PRO A 557 15.36 8.53 -4.72
C PRO A 557 13.93 8.72 -4.22
N TYR A 558 13.72 8.79 -2.91
CA TYR A 558 12.43 8.96 -2.24
C TYR A 558 11.91 10.37 -2.43
N PHE A 559 12.77 11.38 -2.22
CA PHE A 559 12.43 12.78 -2.47
C PHE A 559 12.13 12.99 -3.95
N SER A 560 12.88 12.37 -4.86
CA SER A 560 12.58 12.48 -6.28
C SER A 560 11.33 11.70 -6.70
N ALA A 561 11.04 10.56 -6.07
CA ALA A 561 9.81 9.80 -6.29
C ALA A 561 8.55 10.45 -5.68
N LYS A 562 8.68 11.15 -4.54
CA LYS A 562 7.58 11.77 -3.80
C LYS A 562 7.33 13.22 -4.20
N TYR A 563 8.39 14.01 -4.34
CA TYR A 563 8.34 15.46 -4.58
C TYR A 563 8.90 15.86 -5.94
N GLY A 564 9.33 14.91 -6.77
CA GLY A 564 9.83 15.19 -8.11
C GLY A 564 11.14 15.95 -8.07
N LEU A 565 11.23 17.02 -8.86
CA LEU A 565 12.48 17.78 -9.03
C LEU A 565 12.73 18.84 -7.94
N ALA A 566 11.83 18.95 -6.96
CA ALA A 566 11.81 19.99 -5.91
C ALA A 566 13.16 20.23 -5.22
N PHE A 567 13.88 19.15 -4.87
CA PHE A 567 15.14 19.22 -4.12
C PHE A 567 16.36 18.74 -4.92
N VAL A 568 16.18 18.32 -6.18
CA VAL A 568 17.27 17.68 -6.96
C VAL A 568 18.48 18.61 -7.14
N GLY A 569 18.26 19.92 -7.23
CA GLY A 569 19.35 20.90 -7.30
C GLY A 569 20.25 20.95 -6.05
N LEU A 570 19.81 20.46 -4.89
CA LEU A 570 20.63 20.39 -3.66
C LEU A 570 21.66 19.26 -3.69
N LEU A 571 21.40 18.19 -4.44
CA LEU A 571 22.22 16.97 -4.41
C LEU A 571 23.68 17.26 -4.79
N LEU A 572 23.90 17.99 -5.89
CA LEU A 572 25.24 18.26 -6.40
C LEU A 572 26.06 19.17 -5.45
N PRO A 573 25.53 20.33 -4.96
CA PRO A 573 26.21 21.12 -3.92
C PRO A 573 26.46 20.33 -2.64
N ALA A 574 25.48 19.59 -2.12
CA ALA A 574 25.61 18.82 -0.88
C ALA A 574 26.71 17.75 -1.00
N SER A 575 26.91 17.19 -2.19
CA SER A 575 28.00 16.26 -2.47
C SER A 575 29.35 17.00 -2.55
N LEU A 576 29.46 18.00 -3.43
CA LEU A 576 30.72 18.67 -3.76
C LEU A 576 31.31 19.44 -2.57
N ILE A 577 30.48 20.00 -1.69
CA ILE A 577 30.98 20.80 -0.56
C ILE A 577 31.82 19.98 0.43
N GLN A 578 31.61 18.65 0.46
CA GLN A 578 32.37 17.73 1.31
C GLN A 578 33.84 17.59 0.88
N PHE A 579 34.17 17.92 -0.37
CA PHE A 579 35.55 17.96 -0.86
C PHE A 579 36.44 18.85 0.03
N PHE A 580 35.93 20.03 0.43
CA PHE A 580 36.70 20.98 1.24
C PHE A 580 36.99 20.43 2.64
N VAL A 581 36.04 19.69 3.22
CA VAL A 581 36.23 19.03 4.52
C VAL A 581 37.27 17.90 4.40
N ASN A 582 37.10 16.99 3.45
CA ASN A 582 38.02 15.87 3.21
C ASN A 582 39.45 16.36 2.97
N ARG A 583 39.59 17.44 2.20
CA ARG A 583 40.88 18.06 1.92
C ARG A 583 41.59 18.53 3.19
N GLU A 584 40.89 19.20 4.10
CA GLU A 584 41.49 19.73 5.33
C GLU A 584 41.77 18.65 6.39
N VAL A 585 40.94 17.59 6.44
CA VAL A 585 41.25 16.36 7.21
C VAL A 585 42.53 15.70 6.68
N SER A 586 42.65 15.61 5.36
CA SER A 586 43.81 15.02 4.69
C SER A 586 45.07 15.85 4.89
N ARG A 587 44.95 17.19 4.82
CA ARG A 587 46.06 18.12 4.99
C ARG A 587 46.74 17.91 6.33
N TYR A 588 45.96 17.88 7.42
CA TYR A 588 46.46 17.63 8.76
C TYR A 588 47.28 16.33 8.82
N THR A 589 46.72 15.26 8.26
CA THR A 589 47.36 13.93 8.26
C THR A 589 48.63 13.91 7.41
N ALA A 590 48.62 14.54 6.24
CA ALA A 590 49.77 14.56 5.34
C ALA A 590 50.95 15.36 5.92
N ILE A 591 50.68 16.42 6.68
CA ILE A 591 51.71 17.24 7.35
C ILE A 591 52.26 16.49 8.57
N THR A 592 51.39 15.98 9.43
CA THR A 592 51.80 15.47 10.75
C THR A 592 52.13 13.98 10.77
N GLY A 593 51.64 13.22 9.79
CA GLY A 593 51.63 11.74 9.81
C GLY A 593 50.63 11.15 10.83
N LYS A 594 50.01 11.99 11.67
CA LYS A 594 49.13 11.59 12.76
C LYS A 594 47.67 11.51 12.30
N GLY A 595 46.91 10.62 12.94
CA GLY A 595 45.46 10.54 12.73
C GLY A 595 44.74 11.78 13.26
N ILE A 596 43.58 12.13 12.68
CA ILE A 596 42.87 13.38 12.97
C ILE A 596 42.46 13.54 14.44
N TRP A 597 42.17 12.44 15.16
CA TRP A 597 41.84 12.50 16.59
C TRP A 597 43.01 12.99 17.45
N SER A 598 44.25 12.80 17.01
CA SER A 598 45.44 13.42 17.62
C SER A 598 45.35 14.95 17.58
N GLY A 599 44.91 15.47 16.43
CA GLY A 599 44.70 16.90 16.23
C GLY A 599 43.65 17.42 17.18
N PHE A 600 42.49 16.76 17.25
CA PHE A 600 41.43 17.17 18.16
C PHE A 600 41.84 17.07 19.62
N LEU A 601 42.49 15.98 20.06
CA LEU A 601 43.01 15.85 21.42
C LEU A 601 43.95 17.01 21.80
N SER A 602 44.72 17.51 20.84
CA SER A 602 45.61 18.66 21.03
C SER A 602 44.88 20.01 21.21
N LEU A 603 43.57 20.07 20.98
CA LEU A 603 42.69 21.21 21.28
C LEU A 603 42.09 21.12 22.70
N GLY A 604 42.14 19.95 23.32
CA GLY A 604 41.68 19.72 24.68
C GLY A 604 40.64 18.59 24.81
N LYS A 605 40.66 17.95 25.98
CA LYS A 605 39.78 16.80 26.29
C LYS A 605 38.28 17.16 26.32
N TYR A 606 37.93 18.36 26.75
CA TYR A 606 36.53 18.81 26.89
C TYR A 606 35.81 18.99 25.55
N PHE A 607 36.56 19.32 24.49
CA PHE A 607 36.02 19.34 23.13
C PHE A 607 36.01 17.92 22.52
N THR A 608 37.12 17.19 22.69
CA THR A 608 37.33 15.94 21.96
C THR A 608 36.46 14.79 22.46
N TYR A 609 36.27 14.65 23.78
CA TYR A 609 35.55 13.49 24.32
C TYR A 609 34.06 13.50 23.96
N PRO A 610 33.32 14.63 24.05
CA PRO A 610 31.95 14.69 23.55
C PRO A 610 31.85 14.44 22.04
N LEU A 611 32.78 14.99 21.25
CA LEU A 611 32.82 14.75 19.81
C LEU A 611 33.05 13.26 19.48
N PHE A 612 33.94 12.60 20.24
CA PHE A 612 34.16 11.16 20.09
C PHE A 612 32.96 10.34 20.56
N LEU A 613 32.26 10.75 21.63
CA LEU A 613 31.03 10.08 22.06
C LEU A 613 29.94 10.14 20.98
N LEU A 614 29.78 11.29 20.31
CA LEU A 614 28.90 11.44 19.16
C LEU A 614 29.32 10.50 18.02
N CYS A 615 30.62 10.41 17.73
CA CYS A 615 31.18 9.48 16.74
C CYS A 615 30.90 8.01 17.12
N PHE A 616 31.10 7.67 18.39
CA PHE A 616 30.87 6.32 18.91
C PHE A 616 29.42 5.91 18.74
N VAL A 617 28.47 6.75 19.17
CA VAL A 617 27.03 6.52 19.02
C VAL A 617 26.63 6.41 17.54
N ASN A 618 27.23 7.23 16.66
CA ASN A 618 26.98 7.21 15.22
C ASN A 618 27.26 5.84 14.58
N PHE A 619 28.27 5.11 15.07
CA PHE A 619 28.71 3.83 14.49
C PHE A 619 28.35 2.58 15.30
N LEU A 620 27.50 2.68 16.33
CA LEU A 620 27.01 1.50 17.05
C LEU A 620 26.15 0.56 16.19
N TRP A 621 25.63 1.05 15.05
CA TRP A 621 24.59 0.38 14.27
C TRP A 621 24.97 0.06 12.81
N LEU A 622 26.15 -0.50 12.59
CA LEU A 622 26.65 -0.83 11.24
C LEU A 622 25.94 -2.02 10.56
N GLY A 623 25.26 -2.89 11.33
CA GLY A 623 24.63 -4.12 10.81
C GLY A 623 23.52 -3.89 9.76
N GLY A 624 22.98 -2.67 9.67
CA GLY A 624 21.95 -2.30 8.68
C GLY A 624 22.42 -2.48 7.22
N TYR A 625 23.66 -2.13 6.91
CA TYR A 625 24.23 -2.28 5.56
C TYR A 625 24.32 -3.76 5.16
N ALA A 626 24.82 -4.63 6.05
CA ALA A 626 24.84 -6.06 5.81
C ALA A 626 23.42 -6.66 5.69
N SER A 627 22.44 -6.12 6.42
CA SER A 627 21.02 -6.50 6.28
C SER A 627 20.46 -6.21 4.89
N ALA A 628 20.80 -5.05 4.32
CA ALA A 628 20.36 -4.67 2.97
C ALA A 628 20.98 -5.60 1.92
N GLY A 629 22.28 -5.88 2.04
CA GLY A 629 22.98 -6.82 1.14
C GLY A 629 22.46 -8.25 1.23
N GLY A 630 22.13 -8.72 2.45
CA GLY A 630 21.54 -10.04 2.67
C GLY A 630 20.12 -10.17 2.13
N THR A 631 19.32 -9.09 2.21
CA THR A 631 17.99 -9.04 1.59
C THR A 631 18.08 -9.18 0.07
N ALA A 632 19.04 -8.50 -0.56
CA ALA A 632 19.26 -8.61 -2.00
C ALA A 632 19.65 -10.04 -2.43
N LEU A 633 20.51 -10.72 -1.66
CA LEU A 633 20.88 -12.12 -1.92
C LEU A 633 19.74 -13.10 -1.65
N PHE A 634 18.96 -12.89 -0.60
CA PHE A 634 17.80 -13.73 -0.34
C PHE A 634 16.76 -13.60 -1.45
N GLU A 635 16.52 -12.38 -1.94
CA GLU A 635 15.61 -12.15 -3.06
C GLU A 635 16.13 -12.78 -4.37
N LEU A 636 17.45 -12.76 -4.57
CA LEU A 636 18.10 -13.36 -5.73
C LEU A 636 18.06 -14.89 -5.70
N THR A 637 18.34 -15.49 -4.55
CA THR A 637 18.55 -16.95 -4.43
C THR A 637 17.33 -17.70 -3.93
N ARG A 638 16.43 -17.04 -3.20
CA ARG A 638 15.34 -17.63 -2.42
C ARG A 638 15.78 -18.75 -1.46
N PHE A 639 17.06 -18.81 -1.13
CA PHE A 639 17.64 -19.82 -0.27
C PHE A 639 17.93 -19.25 1.13
N PRO A 640 17.64 -19.96 2.24
CA PRO A 640 16.96 -21.25 2.31
C PRO A 640 15.46 -21.10 2.05
N LEU A 641 14.88 -21.98 1.22
CA LEU A 641 13.46 -21.92 0.80
C LEU A 641 12.47 -22.04 1.96
N SER A 642 12.89 -22.64 3.08
CA SER A 642 12.07 -22.85 4.28
C SER A 642 12.06 -21.67 5.25
N PHE A 643 12.89 -20.65 5.02
CA PHE A 643 13.02 -19.53 5.94
C PHE A 643 12.00 -18.43 5.58
N SER A 644 11.49 -17.73 6.60
CA SER A 644 10.70 -16.52 6.39
C SER A 644 11.55 -15.45 5.70
N ASP A 645 10.94 -14.44 5.05
CA ASP A 645 11.67 -13.34 4.40
C ASP A 645 12.75 -12.73 5.31
N ARG A 646 12.41 -12.51 6.58
CA ARG A 646 13.36 -11.99 7.58
C ARG A 646 14.43 -13.01 7.94
N GLY A 647 14.07 -14.28 8.11
CA GLY A 647 15.03 -15.36 8.37
C GLY A 647 16.03 -15.53 7.24
N GLY A 648 15.58 -15.46 5.99
CA GLY A 648 16.39 -15.50 4.78
C GLY A 648 17.34 -14.32 4.66
N THR A 649 16.85 -13.09 4.90
CA THR A 649 17.71 -11.90 5.00
C THR A 649 18.80 -12.09 6.06
N LEU A 650 18.43 -12.48 7.29
CA LEU A 650 19.38 -12.65 8.39
C LEU A 650 20.42 -13.73 8.07
N PHE A 651 19.99 -14.85 7.51
CA PHE A 651 20.88 -15.94 7.07
C PHE A 651 21.96 -15.42 6.12
N TRP A 652 21.56 -14.74 5.04
CA TRP A 652 22.52 -14.20 4.07
C TRP A 652 23.38 -13.10 4.66
N SER A 653 22.83 -12.24 5.52
CA SER A 653 23.62 -11.20 6.17
C SER A 653 24.69 -11.76 7.10
N TYR A 654 24.40 -12.82 7.86
CA TYR A 654 25.42 -13.50 8.67
C TYR A 654 26.50 -14.13 7.80
N ILE A 655 26.12 -14.80 6.71
CA ILE A 655 27.08 -15.35 5.75
C ILE A 655 27.97 -14.25 5.16
N LEU A 656 27.38 -13.12 4.77
CA LEU A 656 28.13 -11.98 4.23
C LEU A 656 29.12 -11.41 5.27
N ILE A 657 28.66 -11.15 6.49
CA ILE A 657 29.52 -10.64 7.58
C ILE A 657 30.69 -11.61 7.83
N ILE A 658 30.41 -12.91 7.99
CA ILE A 658 31.43 -13.92 8.28
C ILE A 658 32.39 -14.08 7.09
N GLY A 659 31.85 -14.22 5.87
CA GLY A 659 32.63 -14.44 4.66
C GLY A 659 33.59 -13.29 4.37
N PHE A 660 33.10 -12.04 4.45
CA PHE A 660 33.92 -10.86 4.20
C PHE A 660 34.84 -10.49 5.36
N SER A 661 34.54 -10.92 6.59
CA SER A 661 35.47 -10.78 7.72
C SER A 661 36.79 -11.54 7.50
N GLY A 662 36.81 -12.53 6.60
CA GLY A 662 38.03 -13.21 6.16
C GLY A 662 39.11 -12.25 5.62
N ILE A 663 38.72 -11.10 5.05
CA ILE A 663 39.66 -10.07 4.59
C ILE A 663 40.55 -9.59 5.75
N PHE A 664 40.01 -9.45 6.95
CA PHE A 664 40.74 -9.01 8.15
C PHE A 664 41.67 -10.08 8.73
N LEU A 665 41.45 -11.35 8.38
CA LEU A 665 42.26 -12.47 8.88
C LEU A 665 43.45 -12.76 7.97
N PHE A 666 43.21 -12.81 6.65
CA PHE A 666 44.16 -13.37 5.68
C PHE A 666 44.89 -12.33 4.82
N SER A 667 44.48 -11.05 4.85
CA SER A 667 45.10 -10.03 3.99
C SER A 667 46.55 -9.76 4.36
N LYS A 668 47.46 -9.76 3.36
CA LYS A 668 48.84 -9.28 3.54
C LYS A 668 48.87 -7.83 4.05
N ILE A 669 48.02 -6.97 3.49
CA ILE A 669 47.76 -5.59 3.94
C ILE A 669 46.26 -5.37 3.78
N ILE A 670 45.53 -5.16 4.88
CA ILE A 670 44.06 -5.09 4.88
C ILE A 670 43.55 -4.00 3.93
N TYR A 671 44.13 -2.80 4.03
CA TYR A 671 43.79 -1.67 3.17
C TYR A 671 43.85 -2.00 1.68
N LYS A 672 44.91 -2.68 1.22
CA LYS A 672 45.12 -2.94 -0.21
C LYS A 672 44.06 -3.90 -0.76
N SER A 673 43.70 -4.90 0.03
CA SER A 673 42.64 -5.86 -0.31
C SER A 673 41.28 -5.15 -0.39
N LEU A 674 40.97 -4.29 0.58
CA LEU A 674 39.74 -3.49 0.60
C LEU A 674 39.66 -2.50 -0.57
N GLU A 675 40.73 -1.75 -0.82
CA GLU A 675 40.79 -0.80 -1.93
C GLU A 675 40.53 -1.50 -3.28
N ASN A 676 41.12 -2.68 -3.50
CA ASN A 676 40.89 -3.45 -4.72
C ASN A 676 39.45 -3.95 -4.82
N PHE A 677 38.86 -4.40 -3.71
CA PHE A 677 37.46 -4.81 -3.66
C PHE A 677 36.52 -3.65 -3.98
N MET A 678 36.67 -2.51 -3.28
CA MET A 678 35.90 -1.28 -3.49
C MET A 678 35.99 -0.79 -4.93
N LYS A 679 37.18 -0.83 -5.55
CA LYS A 679 37.38 -0.43 -6.96
C LYS A 679 36.56 -1.28 -7.92
N VAL A 680 36.55 -2.60 -7.73
CA VAL A 680 35.78 -3.52 -8.58
C VAL A 680 34.29 -3.27 -8.40
N VAL A 681 33.80 -3.20 -7.17
CA VAL A 681 32.38 -2.95 -6.87
C VAL A 681 31.92 -1.60 -7.41
N SER A 682 32.71 -0.54 -7.20
CA SER A 682 32.43 0.81 -7.70
C SER A 682 32.39 0.87 -9.23
N ALA A 683 33.36 0.23 -9.91
CA ALA A 683 33.39 0.20 -11.37
C ALA A 683 32.15 -0.51 -11.95
N ILE A 684 31.78 -1.67 -11.41
CA ILE A 684 30.57 -2.40 -11.82
C ILE A 684 29.32 -1.56 -11.56
N THR A 685 29.23 -0.90 -10.41
CA THR A 685 28.08 -0.08 -10.03
C THR A 685 27.91 1.11 -10.97
N VAL A 686 28.99 1.86 -11.24
CA VAL A 686 28.96 3.02 -12.14
C VAL A 686 28.57 2.59 -13.56
N LEU A 687 29.18 1.53 -14.08
CA LEU A 687 28.85 1.02 -15.42
C LEU A 687 27.39 0.56 -15.51
N GLY A 688 26.90 -0.14 -14.48
CA GLY A 688 25.51 -0.57 -14.39
C GLY A 688 24.52 0.60 -14.35
N LEU A 689 24.81 1.64 -13.55
CA LEU A 689 23.97 2.83 -13.46
C LEU A 689 23.97 3.65 -14.76
N ILE A 690 25.13 3.82 -15.39
CA ILE A 690 25.24 4.50 -16.69
C ILE A 690 24.41 3.74 -17.73
N PHE A 691 24.61 2.43 -17.85
CA PHE A 691 23.85 1.59 -18.77
C PHE A 691 22.33 1.71 -18.54
N SER A 692 21.92 1.77 -17.28
CA SER A 692 20.51 1.90 -16.90
C SER A 692 19.94 3.29 -17.20
N ALA A 693 20.73 4.34 -17.06
CA ALA A 693 20.32 5.70 -17.41
C ALA A 693 20.16 5.92 -18.93
N PHE A 694 20.82 5.10 -19.75
CA PHE A 694 20.68 5.12 -21.20
C PHE A 694 19.44 4.37 -21.71
N GLN A 695 18.68 3.69 -20.84
CA GLN A 695 17.45 3.00 -21.24
C GLN A 695 16.41 3.99 -21.80
N PRO A 696 15.63 3.61 -22.83
CA PRO A 696 14.68 4.51 -23.49
C PRO A 696 13.70 5.18 -22.52
N GLU A 697 13.21 4.44 -21.53
CA GLU A 697 12.23 4.89 -20.54
C GLU A 697 12.80 6.00 -19.63
N VAL A 698 14.10 5.95 -19.34
CA VAL A 698 14.79 6.91 -18.47
C VAL A 698 15.25 8.13 -19.26
N ARG A 699 15.68 7.92 -20.51
CA ARG A 699 16.22 8.96 -21.40
C ARG A 699 15.25 10.12 -21.63
N VAL A 700 13.94 9.86 -21.65
CA VAL A 700 12.90 10.89 -21.82
C VAL A 700 12.92 11.91 -20.68
N PHE A 701 13.22 11.48 -19.45
CA PHE A 701 13.24 12.34 -18.27
C PHE A 701 14.62 12.95 -18.00
N ALA A 702 15.69 12.40 -18.60
CA ALA A 702 17.06 12.82 -18.33
C ALA A 702 17.30 14.31 -18.63
N GLY A 703 16.76 14.83 -19.74
CA GLY A 703 16.94 16.24 -20.11
C GLY A 703 16.33 17.21 -19.08
N GLU A 704 15.12 16.91 -18.60
CA GLU A 704 14.48 17.71 -17.55
C GLU A 704 15.22 17.54 -16.22
N PHE A 705 15.53 16.31 -15.81
CA PHE A 705 16.25 16.04 -14.57
C PHE A 705 17.59 16.79 -14.47
N PHE A 706 18.43 16.68 -15.51
CA PHE A 706 19.76 17.30 -15.49
C PHE A 706 19.69 18.84 -15.49
N LYS A 707 18.64 19.43 -16.08
CA LYS A 707 18.39 20.88 -16.00
C LYS A 707 18.25 21.35 -14.54
N TYR A 708 17.59 20.58 -13.68
CA TYR A 708 17.44 20.91 -12.25
C TYR A 708 18.65 20.47 -11.43
N PHE A 709 19.22 19.30 -11.71
CA PHE A 709 20.40 18.77 -11.02
C PHE A 709 21.62 19.70 -11.12
N PHE A 710 21.87 20.30 -12.29
CA PHE A 710 22.96 21.26 -12.48
C PHE A 710 22.60 22.69 -12.05
N ASN A 711 21.37 22.93 -11.60
CA ASN A 711 20.93 24.24 -11.13
C ASN A 711 20.68 24.23 -9.61
N PRO A 712 21.66 24.65 -8.79
CA PRO A 712 21.52 24.62 -7.33
C PRO A 712 20.48 25.62 -6.79
N LEU A 713 20.04 26.58 -7.60
CA LEU A 713 19.00 27.55 -7.25
C LEU A 713 17.60 27.08 -7.66
N SER A 714 17.47 25.89 -8.26
CA SER A 714 16.19 25.36 -8.71
C SER A 714 15.31 24.77 -7.60
N ILE A 715 15.74 24.90 -6.35
CA ILE A 715 15.08 24.36 -5.16
C ILE A 715 13.72 25.02 -5.01
N ARG A 716 12.67 24.20 -4.93
CA ARG A 716 11.30 24.67 -4.73
C ARG A 716 10.64 23.83 -3.65
N TRP A 717 10.07 24.50 -2.66
CA TRP A 717 9.23 23.81 -1.69
C TRP A 717 8.01 23.20 -2.42
N PRO A 718 7.75 21.89 -2.23
CA PRO A 718 6.60 21.25 -2.85
C PRO A 718 5.31 21.80 -2.24
N THR A 719 4.24 21.84 -3.02
CA THR A 719 2.92 22.31 -2.58
C THR A 719 2.28 21.44 -1.49
N THR A 720 2.84 20.25 -1.25
CA THR A 720 2.35 19.23 -0.31
C THR A 720 3.46 18.74 0.63
N TRP A 721 4.28 19.66 1.15
CA TRP A 721 5.36 19.33 2.09
C TRP A 721 4.84 18.71 3.39
N GLU A 722 5.37 17.54 3.76
CA GLU A 722 5.10 16.89 5.05
C GLU A 722 6.22 17.19 6.04
N ALA A 723 5.87 17.78 7.20
CA ALA A 723 6.87 18.16 8.21
C ALA A 723 7.68 16.96 8.76
N SER A 724 7.12 15.75 8.71
CA SER A 724 7.81 14.50 9.06
C SER A 724 8.99 14.16 8.14
N ASP A 725 9.05 14.72 6.93
CA ASP A 725 10.16 14.49 6.00
C ASP A 725 11.37 15.42 6.23
N SER A 726 11.30 16.36 7.19
CA SER A 726 12.42 17.24 7.53
C SER A 726 13.66 16.45 7.95
N SER A 727 13.53 15.44 8.82
CA SER A 727 14.65 14.60 9.25
C SER A 727 15.22 13.76 8.10
N HIS A 728 14.37 13.31 7.17
CA HIS A 728 14.78 12.58 5.97
C HIS A 728 15.59 13.47 5.02
N LEU A 729 15.19 14.73 4.84
CA LEU A 729 15.88 15.68 3.95
C LEU A 729 17.27 16.03 4.49
N VAL A 730 17.36 16.30 5.79
CA VAL A 730 18.63 16.57 6.49
C VAL A 730 19.57 15.37 6.40
N THR A 731 19.02 14.16 6.56
CA THR A 731 19.76 12.91 6.39
C THR A 731 20.25 12.73 4.95
N ALA A 732 19.43 13.04 3.95
CA ALA A 732 19.83 13.00 2.54
C ALA A 732 21.00 13.96 2.25
N ILE A 733 20.96 15.18 2.80
CA ILE A 733 22.03 16.18 2.65
C ILE A 733 23.31 15.71 3.32
N ALA A 734 23.23 15.17 4.54
CA ALA A 734 24.39 14.64 5.25
C ALA A 734 25.09 13.56 4.41
N PHE A 735 24.33 12.59 3.88
CA PHE A 735 24.87 11.44 3.15
C PHE A 735 24.98 11.63 1.63
N ALA A 736 24.79 12.83 1.08
CA ALA A 736 24.98 13.09 -0.35
C ALA A 736 26.42 12.81 -0.82
N GLY A 737 27.38 12.82 0.11
CA GLY A 737 28.77 12.42 -0.07
C GLY A 737 29.17 11.29 0.89
N MET A 738 30.26 11.51 1.61
CA MET A 738 30.78 10.70 2.71
C MET A 738 30.65 11.51 4.02
N GLY A 739 29.43 11.87 4.42
CA GLY A 739 29.21 12.95 5.38
C GLY A 739 29.37 12.62 6.87
N GLY A 740 29.54 13.67 7.67
CA GLY A 740 29.61 13.60 9.14
C GLY A 740 30.94 13.05 9.62
N PHE A 741 30.90 12.02 10.45
CA PHE A 741 32.11 11.36 10.95
C PHE A 741 32.82 10.52 9.87
N LEU A 742 32.14 10.19 8.77
CA LEU A 742 32.75 9.47 7.64
C LEU A 742 33.85 10.30 6.96
N ASN A 743 33.73 11.62 6.90
CA ASN A 743 34.80 12.48 6.37
C ASN A 743 36.10 12.37 7.18
N LEU A 744 36.02 12.06 8.47
CA LEU A 744 37.21 11.90 9.31
C LEU A 744 37.96 10.60 8.99
N LEU A 745 37.29 9.59 8.41
CA LEU A 745 37.92 8.35 7.96
C LEU A 745 38.97 8.60 6.86
N TYR A 746 38.83 9.70 6.12
CA TYR A 746 39.78 10.11 5.10
C TYR A 746 41.20 10.33 5.66
N SER A 747 41.34 10.66 6.95
CA SER A 747 42.63 10.70 7.64
C SER A 747 43.33 9.33 7.59
N TYR A 748 42.62 8.26 7.95
CA TYR A 748 43.18 6.91 7.97
C TYR A 748 43.42 6.35 6.57
N TRP A 749 42.54 6.67 5.62
CA TRP A 749 42.74 6.38 4.21
C TRP A 749 44.06 6.98 3.69
N MET A 750 44.37 8.23 4.07
CA MET A 750 45.63 8.87 3.73
C MET A 750 46.84 8.25 4.42
N LYS A 751 46.68 7.79 5.67
CA LYS A 751 47.72 7.04 6.37
C LYS A 751 48.09 5.75 5.64
N ASP A 752 47.10 4.96 5.25
CA ASP A 752 47.36 3.67 4.59
C ASP A 752 47.92 3.80 3.16
N LYS A 753 47.52 4.84 2.42
CA LYS A 753 48.14 5.18 1.13
C LYS A 753 49.60 5.63 1.28
N GLY A 754 50.02 6.02 2.48
CA GLY A 754 51.36 6.55 2.73
C GLY A 754 51.56 7.93 2.11
N VAL A 755 50.53 8.78 2.14
CA VAL A 755 50.63 10.14 1.62
C VAL A 755 51.30 11.04 2.66
N GLY A 756 52.26 11.84 2.21
CA GLY A 756 52.96 12.77 3.09
C GLY A 756 53.80 12.09 4.14
N MET A 757 53.81 12.66 5.34
CA MET A 757 54.51 12.10 6.48
C MET A 757 53.93 10.78 6.96
N ALA A 758 52.73 10.41 6.49
CA ALA A 758 52.12 9.14 6.85
C ALA A 758 52.79 7.92 6.15
N LYS A 759 53.67 8.13 5.17
CA LYS A 759 54.47 7.05 4.53
C LYS A 759 55.34 6.27 5.52
N TYR A 760 55.64 6.86 6.67
CA TYR A 760 56.42 6.27 7.75
C TYR A 760 55.57 5.54 8.80
N THR A 761 54.24 5.50 8.62
CA THR A 761 53.35 4.77 9.52
C THR A 761 53.32 3.30 9.16
N SER A 762 53.23 2.43 10.17
CA SER A 762 53.02 1.00 9.99
C SER A 762 51.68 0.72 9.29
N LYS A 763 51.62 -0.36 8.49
CA LYS A 763 50.39 -0.79 7.81
C LYS A 763 49.81 -2.00 8.51
N VAL A 764 48.50 -1.98 8.77
CA VAL A 764 47.82 -3.09 9.44
C VAL A 764 47.72 -4.30 8.51
N LYS A 765 48.37 -5.39 8.90
CA LYS A 765 48.28 -6.71 8.25
C LYS A 765 47.17 -7.55 8.87
N GLY A 766 46.70 -8.56 8.15
CA GLY A 766 45.69 -9.51 8.61
C GLY A 766 46.12 -10.27 9.87
N LEU A 767 45.16 -10.68 10.68
CA LEU A 767 45.41 -11.19 12.04
C LEU A 767 46.36 -12.39 12.04
N LEU A 768 46.27 -13.25 11.01
CA LEU A 768 47.05 -14.49 10.88
C LEU A 768 48.41 -14.28 10.19
N ILE A 769 48.71 -13.07 9.71
CA ILE A 769 50.02 -12.74 9.14
C ILE A 769 50.95 -12.32 10.26
N LYS A 770 52.05 -13.07 10.44
CA LYS A 770 53.12 -12.75 11.38
C LYS A 770 53.67 -11.35 11.09
N GLU A 771 53.82 -10.57 12.16
CA GLU A 771 54.43 -9.25 12.11
C GLU A 771 55.94 -9.42 12.23
N GLU A 772 56.70 -8.82 11.31
CA GLU A 772 58.15 -8.72 11.41
C GLU A 772 58.42 -7.36 12.05
N GLU A 773 58.90 -7.39 13.30
CA GLU A 773 59.30 -6.26 14.17
C GLU A 773 58.24 -5.16 14.44
N GLU A 774 58.05 -4.83 15.73
CA GLU A 774 57.32 -3.64 16.16
C GLU A 774 58.11 -2.39 15.73
N VAL A 775 57.77 -1.83 14.58
CA VAL A 775 58.28 -0.50 14.22
C VAL A 775 57.70 0.50 15.21
N GLU A 776 58.58 1.19 15.96
CA GLU A 776 58.20 2.31 16.85
C GLU A 776 57.22 3.26 16.14
N GLU A 777 55.96 3.30 16.61
CA GLU A 777 54.93 4.12 15.97
C GLU A 777 54.99 5.60 16.41
N GLU A 778 55.05 6.47 15.40
CA GLU A 778 55.01 7.93 15.45
C GLU A 778 56.16 8.57 16.25
N LYS A 779 57.40 8.54 15.71
CA LYS A 779 58.36 9.61 16.02
C LYS A 779 57.70 10.96 15.69
N ASP A 780 57.95 11.99 16.48
CA ASP A 780 57.56 13.37 16.12
C ASP A 780 58.34 13.77 14.86
N LEU A 781 57.80 13.40 13.71
CA LEU A 781 58.42 13.60 12.41
C LEU A 781 58.33 15.09 12.08
N VAL A 782 59.46 15.78 12.19
CA VAL A 782 59.55 17.20 11.86
C VAL A 782 59.59 17.36 10.35
N PHE A 783 58.60 18.06 9.79
CA PHE A 783 58.59 18.43 8.38
C PHE A 783 59.51 19.63 8.17
N ALA A 784 60.78 19.37 7.82
CA ALA A 784 61.82 20.40 7.71
C ALA A 784 61.60 21.36 6.53
N ASP A 785 62.12 22.59 6.65
CA ASP A 785 62.09 23.59 5.57
C ASP A 785 63.23 23.33 4.56
N THR A 786 63.00 22.42 3.61
CA THR A 786 63.91 22.11 2.50
C THR A 786 63.22 22.28 1.15
N GLU A 787 63.96 22.60 0.09
CA GLU A 787 63.40 22.71 -1.27
C GLU A 787 62.78 21.38 -1.77
N GLU A 788 63.38 20.25 -1.39
CA GLU A 788 62.82 18.92 -1.63
C GLU A 788 61.43 18.75 -0.99
N ASN A 789 61.28 19.15 0.29
CA ASN A 789 60.00 19.11 0.99
C ASN A 789 58.97 20.06 0.38
N LYS A 790 59.37 21.22 -0.15
CA LYS A 790 58.47 22.14 -0.88
C LYS A 790 57.94 21.52 -2.17
N ILE A 791 58.78 20.82 -2.94
CA ILE A 791 58.37 20.10 -4.15
C ILE A 791 57.45 18.94 -3.79
N MET A 792 57.83 18.12 -2.80
CA MET A 792 57.02 17.00 -2.33
C MET A 792 55.65 17.46 -1.83
N TRP A 793 55.58 18.55 -1.06
CA TRP A 793 54.33 19.14 -0.58
C TRP A 793 53.38 19.52 -1.72
N LYS A 794 53.89 20.20 -2.76
CA LYS A 794 53.09 20.53 -3.95
C LYS A 794 52.55 19.27 -4.63
N GLY A 795 53.35 18.20 -4.71
CA GLY A 795 52.94 16.90 -5.22
C GLY A 795 51.84 16.26 -4.37
N TRP A 796 52.01 16.23 -3.06
CA TRP A 796 51.03 15.67 -2.12
C TRP A 796 49.70 16.40 -2.18
N ILE A 797 49.70 17.74 -2.15
CA ILE A 797 48.45 18.51 -2.22
C ILE A 797 47.73 18.32 -3.55
N LYS A 798 48.45 18.23 -4.67
CA LYS A 798 47.85 17.90 -5.97
C LYS A 798 47.20 16.52 -5.94
N PHE A 799 47.89 15.52 -5.41
CA PHE A 799 47.36 14.16 -5.27
C PHE A 799 46.12 14.13 -4.35
N LEU A 800 46.20 14.75 -3.18
CA LEU A 800 45.11 14.84 -2.21
C LEU A 800 43.86 15.48 -2.81
N ASN A 801 44.03 16.60 -3.52
CA ASN A 801 42.94 17.27 -4.20
C ASN A 801 42.33 16.37 -5.28
N PHE A 802 43.16 15.69 -6.08
CA PHE A 802 42.67 14.80 -7.12
C PHE A 802 41.89 13.61 -6.54
N ASP A 803 42.45 12.92 -5.54
CA ASP A 803 41.84 11.74 -4.91
C ASP A 803 40.51 12.08 -4.23
N SER A 804 40.48 13.16 -3.44
CA SER A 804 39.26 13.64 -2.76
C SER A 804 38.21 14.10 -3.76
N LEU A 805 38.60 14.87 -4.78
CA LEU A 805 37.65 15.35 -5.80
C LEU A 805 37.08 14.19 -6.61
N LEU A 806 37.92 13.21 -6.98
CA LEU A 806 37.49 12.01 -7.69
C LEU A 806 36.46 11.23 -6.88
N ALA A 807 36.73 10.97 -5.58
CA ALA A 807 35.81 10.24 -4.71
C ALA A 807 34.45 10.94 -4.59
N VAL A 808 34.44 12.25 -4.33
CA VAL A 808 33.21 13.04 -4.19
C VAL A 808 32.45 13.12 -5.52
N THR A 809 33.16 13.23 -6.64
CA THR A 809 32.55 13.29 -7.98
C THR A 809 31.89 11.97 -8.36
N ILE A 810 32.56 10.83 -8.11
CA ILE A 810 31.98 9.50 -8.33
C ILE A 810 30.72 9.32 -7.49
N ASN A 811 30.72 9.77 -6.23
CA ASN A 811 29.53 9.70 -5.39
C ASN A 811 28.39 10.58 -5.90
N ALA A 812 28.69 11.81 -6.32
CA ALA A 812 27.70 12.72 -6.89
C ALA A 812 27.07 12.15 -8.18
N ILE A 813 27.88 11.51 -9.03
CA ILE A 813 27.41 10.85 -10.26
C ILE A 813 26.52 9.65 -9.91
N THR A 814 26.98 8.75 -9.03
CA THR A 814 26.21 7.55 -8.67
C THR A 814 24.90 7.91 -7.96
N ALA A 815 24.91 8.86 -7.03
CA ALA A 815 23.71 9.37 -6.38
C ALA A 815 22.78 10.08 -7.38
N GLY A 816 23.34 10.87 -8.30
CA GLY A 816 22.59 11.56 -9.35
C GLY A 816 21.88 10.59 -10.31
N LEU A 817 22.60 9.58 -10.79
CA LEU A 817 22.05 8.54 -11.67
C LEU A 817 20.99 7.69 -10.96
N THR A 818 21.22 7.34 -9.69
CA THR A 818 20.22 6.60 -8.89
C THR A 818 18.95 7.43 -8.66
N THR A 819 19.10 8.74 -8.42
CA THR A 819 17.99 9.67 -8.24
C THR A 819 17.23 9.92 -9.55
N LEU A 820 17.94 9.98 -10.68
CA LEU A 820 17.36 10.03 -12.02
C LEU A 820 16.51 8.80 -12.31
N LEU A 821 17.03 7.60 -12.03
CA LEU A 821 16.30 6.35 -12.22
C LEU A 821 15.02 6.33 -11.38
N ALA A 822 15.11 6.74 -10.12
CA ALA A 822 13.94 6.85 -9.25
C ALA A 822 12.92 7.88 -9.74
N PHE A 823 13.37 9.07 -10.16
CA PHE A 823 12.50 10.09 -10.74
C PHE A 823 11.81 9.58 -12.01
N ALA A 824 12.57 9.04 -12.97
CA ALA A 824 12.03 8.61 -14.24
C ALA A 824 11.04 7.44 -14.13
N ILE A 825 11.24 6.56 -13.14
CA ILE A 825 10.50 5.29 -13.04
C ILE A 825 9.38 5.38 -11.99
N LEU A 826 9.64 6.00 -10.84
CA LEU A 826 8.76 5.96 -9.67
C LEU A 826 7.82 7.15 -9.58
N PHE A 827 8.32 8.36 -9.86
CA PHE A 827 7.53 9.59 -9.76
C PHE A 827 6.28 9.57 -10.67
N PRO A 828 6.34 9.16 -11.96
CA PRO A 828 5.15 9.10 -12.81
C PRO A 828 4.09 8.10 -12.32
N LYS A 829 4.52 7.08 -11.57
CA LYS A 829 3.62 6.03 -11.04
C LYS A 829 3.05 6.40 -9.67
N GLY A 830 3.51 7.48 -9.04
CA GLY A 830 3.14 7.85 -7.67
C GLY A 830 3.51 6.78 -6.63
N ILE A 831 4.51 5.95 -6.94
CA ILE A 831 5.00 4.89 -6.06
C ILE A 831 6.24 5.43 -5.35
N PHE A 832 6.26 5.40 -4.03
CA PHE A 832 7.46 5.73 -3.25
C PHE A 832 7.86 4.51 -2.42
N PRO A 833 9.14 4.13 -2.40
CA PRO A 833 9.58 2.95 -1.65
C PRO A 833 9.33 3.16 -0.16
N THR A 834 8.88 2.11 0.53
CA THR A 834 8.66 2.12 1.99
C THR A 834 9.25 0.85 2.62
N GLY A 835 9.79 0.97 3.82
CA GLY A 835 10.34 -0.17 4.58
C GLY A 835 11.69 -0.68 4.08
N TRP A 836 11.96 -1.98 4.31
CA TRP A 836 13.27 -2.64 4.22
C TRP A 836 13.45 -3.46 2.94
N LYS A 837 12.41 -3.58 2.10
CA LYS A 837 12.41 -4.28 0.81
C LYS A 837 12.72 -3.35 -0.38
N ILE A 838 13.35 -2.20 -0.14
CA ILE A 838 13.60 -1.18 -1.18
C ILE A 838 14.42 -1.75 -2.33
N THR A 839 15.47 -2.51 -2.03
CA THR A 839 16.30 -3.15 -3.05
C THR A 839 15.49 -4.16 -3.87
N VAL A 840 14.49 -4.80 -3.27
CA VAL A 840 13.58 -5.73 -3.97
C VAL A 840 12.62 -4.96 -4.87
N VAL A 841 12.02 -3.89 -4.36
CA VAL A 841 11.12 -3.01 -5.10
C VAL A 841 11.87 -2.37 -6.27
N GLN A 842 13.08 -1.87 -6.06
CA GLN A 842 13.94 -1.35 -7.11
C GLN A 842 14.32 -2.45 -8.13
N ALA A 843 14.69 -3.66 -7.68
CA ALA A 843 15.03 -4.78 -8.57
C ALA A 843 13.88 -5.17 -9.50
N GLN A 844 12.64 -5.18 -8.99
CA GLN A 844 11.44 -5.44 -9.79
C GLN A 844 11.24 -4.40 -10.90
N PHE A 845 11.82 -3.21 -10.77
CA PHE A 845 11.76 -2.18 -11.80
C PHE A 845 12.89 -2.31 -12.83
N PHE A 846 14.10 -2.74 -12.44
CA PHE A 846 15.12 -3.15 -13.42
C PHE A 846 14.69 -4.38 -14.21
N GLU A 847 13.82 -5.22 -13.63
CA GLU A 847 13.15 -6.30 -14.34
C GLU A 847 12.25 -5.79 -15.48
N SER A 848 11.59 -4.65 -15.28
CA SER A 848 10.70 -4.08 -16.29
C SER A 848 11.42 -3.48 -17.50
N SER A 849 12.67 -3.02 -17.35
CA SER A 849 13.48 -2.44 -18.43
C SER A 849 14.40 -3.45 -19.11
N LEU A 850 15.00 -4.37 -18.34
CA LEU A 850 16.04 -5.30 -18.80
C LEU A 850 15.65 -6.78 -18.66
N GLY A 851 14.39 -7.06 -18.33
CA GLY A 851 13.91 -8.40 -18.07
C GLY A 851 14.57 -9.03 -16.84
N TYR A 852 14.45 -10.35 -16.72
CA TYR A 852 14.99 -11.12 -15.59
C TYR A 852 16.50 -10.90 -15.35
N TRP A 853 17.28 -10.67 -16.41
CA TRP A 853 18.71 -10.36 -16.31
C TRP A 853 18.99 -9.03 -15.61
N GLY A 854 18.18 -8.01 -15.86
CA GLY A 854 18.27 -6.72 -15.16
C GLY A 854 18.03 -6.84 -13.67
N ARG A 855 17.04 -7.65 -13.30
CA ARG A 855 16.74 -7.98 -11.90
C ARG A 855 17.92 -8.66 -11.21
N ILE A 856 18.50 -9.69 -11.84
CA ILE A 856 19.66 -10.42 -11.30
C ILE A 856 20.85 -9.47 -11.13
N LEU A 857 21.19 -8.72 -12.18
CA LEU A 857 22.33 -7.80 -12.15
C LEU A 857 22.15 -6.74 -11.07
N PHE A 858 20.96 -6.15 -10.96
CA PHE A 858 20.69 -5.15 -9.91
C PHE A 858 20.82 -5.73 -8.51
N LEU A 859 20.23 -6.91 -8.24
CA LEU A 859 20.31 -7.53 -6.91
C LEU A 859 21.75 -7.92 -6.54
N LEU A 860 22.54 -8.40 -7.50
CA LEU A 860 23.97 -8.69 -7.29
C LEU A 860 24.77 -7.43 -6.99
N VAL A 861 24.60 -6.38 -7.81
CA VAL A 861 25.30 -5.10 -7.63
C VAL A 861 24.90 -4.43 -6.32
N ALA A 862 23.60 -4.42 -6.00
CA ALA A 862 23.10 -3.86 -4.75
C ALA A 862 23.65 -4.64 -3.54
N SER A 863 23.71 -5.98 -3.62
CA SER A 863 24.34 -6.77 -2.55
C SER A 863 25.82 -6.43 -2.40
N ALA A 864 26.57 -6.42 -3.51
CA ALA A 864 28.00 -6.10 -3.54
C ALA A 864 28.29 -4.70 -2.99
N PHE A 865 27.49 -3.70 -3.33
CA PHE A 865 27.63 -2.32 -2.86
C PHE A 865 27.35 -2.19 -1.35
N MET A 866 26.32 -2.87 -0.85
CA MET A 866 25.98 -2.82 0.57
C MET A 866 27.01 -3.54 1.44
N ILE A 867 27.55 -4.66 0.96
CA ILE A 867 28.63 -5.34 1.68
C ILE A 867 29.94 -4.56 1.61
N ASP A 868 30.26 -3.94 0.46
CA ASP A 868 31.39 -3.02 0.31
C ASP A 868 31.35 -1.89 1.33
N THR A 869 30.19 -1.25 1.47
CA THR A 869 29.97 -0.21 2.48
C THR A 869 30.19 -0.76 3.89
N TRP A 870 29.61 -1.91 4.22
CA TRP A 870 29.77 -2.49 5.56
C TRP A 870 31.24 -2.80 5.89
N VAL A 871 31.97 -3.48 4.99
CA VAL A 871 33.37 -3.87 5.25
C VAL A 871 34.26 -2.63 5.36
N GLY A 872 34.10 -1.65 4.46
CA GLY A 872 34.88 -0.42 4.45
C GLY A 872 34.66 0.42 5.71
N LEU A 873 33.41 0.56 6.17
CA LEU A 873 33.09 1.25 7.42
C LEU A 873 33.63 0.52 8.64
N THR A 874 33.51 -0.82 8.68
CA THR A 874 33.99 -1.63 9.80
C THR A 874 35.51 -1.47 9.97
N ASP A 875 36.29 -1.49 8.89
CA ASP A 875 37.74 -1.23 8.93
C ASP A 875 38.06 0.22 9.34
N GLY A 876 37.45 1.20 8.66
CA GLY A 876 37.74 2.61 8.87
C GLY A 876 37.42 3.06 10.29
N VAL A 877 36.26 2.67 10.82
CA VAL A 877 35.82 3.02 12.17
C VAL A 877 36.68 2.28 13.21
N ALA A 878 37.07 1.03 12.98
CA ALA A 878 37.98 0.32 13.88
C ALA A 878 39.33 1.06 14.02
N ARG A 879 39.89 1.57 12.91
CA ARG A 879 41.12 2.41 12.93
C ARG A 879 40.89 3.70 13.70
N GLN A 880 39.75 4.35 13.46
CA GLN A 880 39.39 5.60 14.09
C GLN A 880 39.26 5.46 15.61
N PHE A 881 38.61 4.38 16.08
CA PHE A 881 38.46 4.09 17.50
C PHE A 881 39.77 3.63 18.12
N ALA A 882 40.58 2.86 17.40
CA ALA A 882 41.92 2.46 17.83
C ALA A 882 42.84 3.68 18.02
N ASP A 883 42.84 4.63 17.09
CA ASP A 883 43.67 5.84 17.17
C ASP A 883 43.30 6.70 18.39
N PHE A 884 42.00 6.90 18.63
CA PHE A 884 41.55 7.62 19.81
C PHE A 884 41.92 6.89 21.11
N THR A 885 41.60 5.60 21.21
CA THR A 885 41.85 4.81 22.44
C THR A 885 43.31 4.64 22.75
N TYR A 886 44.14 4.37 21.75
CA TYR A 886 45.59 4.26 21.90
C TYR A 886 46.21 5.55 22.48
N LYS A 887 45.69 6.73 22.09
CA LYS A 887 46.19 8.03 22.58
C LYS A 887 45.65 8.42 23.94
N VAL A 888 44.42 8.03 24.28
CA VAL A 888 43.81 8.33 25.58
C VAL A 888 44.23 7.36 26.69
N ARG A 889 44.42 6.07 26.36
CA ARG A 889 44.78 5.00 27.30
C ARG A 889 45.96 4.18 26.77
N LYS A 890 47.18 4.60 27.11
CA LYS A 890 48.39 3.79 26.89
C LYS A 890 48.49 2.67 27.95
N LEU A 891 47.66 1.64 27.83
CA LEU A 891 47.72 0.44 28.69
C LEU A 891 48.85 -0.54 28.30
N GLY A 892 49.95 -0.03 27.72
CA GLY A 892 51.04 -0.88 27.21
C GLY A 892 50.63 -1.84 26.08
N LYS A 893 49.55 -1.53 25.34
CA LYS A 893 49.07 -2.31 24.20
C LYS A 893 49.35 -1.58 22.88
N SER A 894 49.70 -2.32 21.83
CA SER A 894 49.98 -1.79 20.50
C SER A 894 48.72 -1.27 19.79
N PHE A 895 48.88 -0.41 18.79
CA PHE A 895 47.77 0.04 17.93
C PHE A 895 47.04 -1.13 17.28
N ARG A 896 47.79 -2.13 16.80
CA ARG A 896 47.23 -3.37 16.22
C ARG A 896 46.28 -4.08 17.18
N PHE A 897 46.63 -4.16 18.47
CA PHE A 897 45.73 -4.73 19.47
C PHE A 897 44.41 -3.96 19.54
N TRP A 898 44.45 -2.63 19.66
CA TRP A 898 43.25 -1.81 19.74
C TRP A 898 42.42 -1.85 18.46
N TYR A 899 43.06 -1.92 17.29
CA TYR A 899 42.38 -2.12 16.01
C TYR A 899 41.56 -3.41 16.03
N TYR A 900 42.15 -4.55 16.39
CA TYR A 900 41.42 -5.82 16.41
C TYR A 900 40.37 -5.89 17.52
N PHE A 901 40.61 -5.24 18.66
CA PHE A 901 39.60 -5.09 19.71
C PHE A 901 38.36 -4.38 19.19
N TRP A 902 38.53 -3.21 18.56
CA TRP A 902 37.41 -2.44 18.03
C TRP A 902 36.78 -3.09 16.80
N LEU A 903 37.58 -3.75 15.95
CA LEU A 903 37.06 -4.53 14.83
C LEU A 903 36.15 -5.65 15.32
N GLY A 904 36.59 -6.43 16.31
CA GLY A 904 35.78 -7.48 16.93
C GLY A 904 34.52 -6.93 17.59
N PHE A 905 34.63 -5.79 18.29
CA PHE A 905 33.49 -5.08 18.85
C PHE A 905 32.47 -4.67 17.77
N LEU A 906 32.90 -4.06 16.67
CA LEU A 906 32.03 -3.60 15.58
C LEU A 906 31.37 -4.76 14.81
N ILE A 907 32.09 -5.88 14.64
CA ILE A 907 31.51 -7.10 14.07
C ILE A 907 30.45 -7.68 15.01
N LEU A 908 30.76 -7.79 16.31
CA LEU A 908 29.81 -8.30 17.31
C LEU A 908 28.57 -7.41 17.42
N THR A 909 28.74 -6.08 17.48
CA THR A 909 27.60 -5.16 17.47
C THR A 909 26.83 -5.27 16.16
N SER A 910 27.46 -5.44 15.01
CA SER A 910 26.77 -5.69 13.73
C SER A 910 25.92 -6.97 13.77
N LEU A 911 26.46 -8.07 14.34
CA LEU A 911 25.76 -9.35 14.49
C LEU A 911 24.56 -9.28 15.43
N ILE A 912 24.62 -8.44 16.47
CA ILE A 912 23.54 -8.22 17.42
C ILE A 912 22.50 -7.27 16.82
N THR A 913 22.94 -6.08 16.40
CA THR A 913 22.08 -4.99 15.93
C THR A 913 21.30 -5.34 14.68
N ILE A 914 21.80 -6.24 13.83
CA ILE A 914 21.07 -6.71 12.65
C ILE A 914 19.75 -7.41 13.02
N THR A 915 19.65 -8.01 14.21
CA THR A 915 18.42 -8.65 14.69
C THR A 915 17.42 -7.64 15.25
N LEU A 916 17.93 -6.56 15.83
CA LEU A 916 17.16 -5.58 16.61
C LEU A 916 16.51 -4.48 15.76
N ALA A 917 16.92 -4.32 14.50
CA ALA A 917 16.63 -3.09 13.77
C ALA A 917 15.44 -3.17 12.81
N GLN A 918 14.60 -2.13 12.85
CA GLN A 918 14.10 -1.50 11.63
C GLN A 918 15.17 -0.51 11.16
N PRO A 919 15.87 -0.75 10.02
CA PRO A 919 17.03 0.06 9.56
C PRO A 919 16.74 1.55 9.41
N GLY A 920 15.44 1.85 9.27
CA GLY A 920 14.72 3.07 9.55
C GLY A 920 15.35 4.10 10.46
N VAL A 921 14.55 4.48 11.44
CA VAL A 921 14.71 5.60 12.38
C VAL A 921 16.18 5.89 12.76
N LEU A 922 16.99 4.84 12.90
CA LEU A 922 18.41 4.92 13.20
C LEU A 922 19.25 5.64 12.13
N ILE A 923 19.07 5.35 10.84
CA ILE A 923 19.80 6.05 9.76
C ILE A 923 19.45 7.54 9.76
N THR A 924 18.19 7.87 9.99
CA THR A 924 17.73 9.26 10.13
C THR A 924 18.37 9.95 11.34
N ILE A 925 18.43 9.28 12.50
CA ILE A 925 19.14 9.80 13.68
C ILE A 925 20.62 10.01 13.39
N ILE A 926 21.29 9.04 12.76
CA ILE A 926 22.72 9.11 12.38
C ILE A 926 22.95 10.28 11.41
N GLY A 927 22.07 10.49 10.44
CA GLY A 927 22.13 11.62 9.49
C GLY A 927 22.02 12.97 10.18
N VAL A 928 21.10 13.10 11.14
CA VAL A 928 20.96 14.30 11.96
C VAL A 928 22.22 14.54 12.80
N ILE A 929 22.74 13.51 13.49
CA ILE A 929 24.00 13.58 14.26
C ILE A 929 25.15 14.04 13.36
N SER A 930 25.22 13.57 12.12
CA SER A 930 26.26 13.93 11.15
C SER A 930 26.25 15.42 10.77
N ILE A 931 25.07 16.04 10.65
CA ILE A 931 24.97 17.50 10.40
C ILE A 931 25.50 18.29 11.59
N PHE A 932 25.12 17.92 12.82
CA PHE A 932 25.65 18.57 14.01
C PHE A 932 27.16 18.32 14.18
N ALA A 933 27.67 17.15 13.79
CA ALA A 933 29.09 16.87 13.80
C ALA A 933 29.87 17.86 12.89
N PHE A 934 29.40 18.12 11.67
CA PHE A 934 30.01 19.12 10.78
C PHE A 934 30.10 20.51 11.43
N VAL A 935 29.02 20.96 12.07
CA VAL A 935 28.97 22.26 12.76
C VAL A 935 30.03 22.35 13.85
N LEU A 936 30.29 21.24 14.56
CA LEU A 936 31.26 21.19 15.66
C LEU A 936 32.71 21.09 15.19
N TYR A 937 33.03 20.18 14.26
CA TYR A 937 34.43 19.89 13.94
C TYR A 937 35.01 20.72 12.79
N ILE A 938 34.21 21.32 11.90
CA ILE A 938 34.76 22.18 10.82
C ILE A 938 35.52 23.40 11.40
N PRO A 939 35.02 24.12 12.41
CA PRO A 939 35.78 25.18 13.07
C PRO A 939 37.08 24.67 13.71
N ALA A 940 37.05 23.46 14.28
CA ALA A 940 38.23 22.83 14.85
C ALA A 940 39.27 22.48 13.76
N LEU A 941 38.84 21.97 12.59
CA LEU A 941 39.70 21.73 11.44
C LEU A 941 40.31 23.04 10.91
N TRP A 942 39.52 24.11 10.87
CA TRP A 942 40.01 25.43 10.50
C TRP A 942 41.10 25.90 11.47
N TYR A 943 40.83 25.85 12.78
CA TYR A 943 41.83 26.23 13.78
C TYR A 943 43.12 25.39 13.68
N LEU A 944 43.00 24.07 13.53
CA LEU A 944 44.15 23.18 13.39
C LEU A 944 45.01 23.53 12.16
N ASN A 945 44.41 23.64 10.98
CA ASN A 945 45.16 23.81 9.74
C ASN A 945 45.61 25.25 9.47
N TYR A 946 44.88 26.26 9.99
CA TYR A 946 45.11 27.67 9.65
C TYR A 946 45.76 28.46 10.78
N ILE A 947 45.66 28.00 12.03
CA ILE A 947 46.25 28.68 13.21
C ILE A 947 47.34 27.81 13.83
N LYS A 948 47.03 26.58 14.24
CA LYS A 948 47.97 25.76 15.03
C LYS A 948 49.14 25.22 14.20
N LEU A 949 48.88 24.52 13.10
CA LEU A 949 49.95 23.97 12.25
C LEU A 949 50.91 25.04 11.71
N PRO A 950 50.45 26.22 11.24
CA PRO A 950 51.37 27.26 10.78
C PRO A 950 52.25 27.88 11.89
N GLN A 951 51.98 27.64 13.18
CA GLN A 951 52.87 28.05 14.27
C GLN A 951 54.00 27.04 14.50
N GLU A 952 53.76 25.76 14.22
CA GLU A 952 54.67 24.64 14.53
C GLU A 952 55.50 24.17 13.33
N TYR A 953 55.12 24.54 12.10
CA TYR A 953 55.69 24.00 10.86
C TYR A 953 55.99 25.10 9.80
N PRO A 954 56.77 24.80 8.75
CA PRO A 954 57.27 25.80 7.79
C PRO A 954 56.19 26.61 7.05
N VAL A 955 56.49 27.89 6.77
CA VAL A 955 55.53 28.87 6.20
C VAL A 955 54.89 28.41 4.87
N PHE A 956 55.58 27.62 4.05
CA PHE A 956 55.08 27.21 2.74
C PHE A 956 53.91 26.21 2.78
N ILE A 957 53.64 25.58 3.94
CA ILE A 957 52.47 24.71 4.11
C ILE A 957 51.18 25.50 4.38
N LYS A 958 51.32 26.80 4.69
CA LYS A 958 50.22 27.66 5.12
C LYS A 958 49.12 27.65 4.05
N PRO A 959 47.87 27.34 4.45
CA PRO A 959 46.76 27.38 3.51
C PRO A 959 46.59 28.75 2.85
N LYS A 960 46.06 28.77 1.63
CA LYS A 960 45.76 30.01 0.90
C LYS A 960 44.48 30.65 1.46
N LYS A 961 44.35 31.97 1.35
CA LYS A 961 43.17 32.72 1.85
C LYS A 961 41.83 32.21 1.29
N TRP A 962 41.77 31.88 0.00
CA TRP A 962 40.54 31.36 -0.61
C TRP A 962 40.10 30.00 -0.04
N GLU A 963 41.05 29.19 0.45
CA GLU A 963 40.79 27.87 1.04
C GLU A 963 40.04 28.03 2.37
N SER A 964 40.44 29.03 3.17
CA SER A 964 39.75 29.45 4.37
C SER A 964 38.32 29.90 4.06
N VAL A 965 38.13 30.70 3.01
CA VAL A 965 36.80 31.19 2.60
C VAL A 965 35.89 30.02 2.20
N THR A 966 36.40 29.07 1.41
CA THR A 966 35.60 27.88 1.02
C THR A 966 35.22 27.00 2.21
N LEU A 967 36.10 26.83 3.20
CA LEU A 967 35.78 26.08 4.41
C LEU A 967 34.76 26.81 5.29
N LEU A 968 34.85 28.14 5.38
CA LEU A 968 33.86 28.97 6.08
C LEU A 968 32.48 28.88 5.42
N LEU A 969 32.40 28.98 4.10
CA LEU A 969 31.15 28.80 3.36
C LEU A 969 30.57 27.39 3.57
N THR A 970 31.44 26.37 3.64
CA THR A 970 31.04 24.99 3.95
C THR A 970 30.43 24.89 5.35
N TRP A 971 31.03 25.55 6.35
CA TRP A 971 30.49 25.58 7.70
C TRP A 971 29.15 26.32 7.77
N ILE A 972 29.04 27.49 7.13
CA ILE A 972 27.79 28.28 7.06
C ILE A 972 26.67 27.45 6.43
N PHE A 973 26.96 26.69 5.37
CA PHE A 973 25.99 25.80 4.75
C PHE A 973 25.43 24.78 5.75
N TYR A 974 26.29 24.03 6.44
CA TYR A 974 25.83 23.04 7.43
C TYR A 974 25.16 23.67 8.66
N LEU A 975 25.62 24.85 9.09
CA LEU A 975 25.00 25.60 10.17
C LEU A 975 23.58 26.04 9.79
N ALA A 976 23.38 26.51 8.55
CA ALA A 976 22.06 26.90 8.05
C ALA A 976 21.11 25.69 7.97
N ILE A 977 21.59 24.52 7.52
CA ILE A 977 20.80 23.28 7.52
C ILE A 977 20.45 22.84 8.94
N ALA A 978 21.40 22.89 9.88
CA ALA A 978 21.17 22.55 11.28
C ALA A 978 20.14 23.49 11.94
N ALA A 979 20.27 24.80 11.73
CA ALA A 979 19.36 25.80 12.25
C ALA A 979 17.96 25.66 11.64
N GLY A 980 17.87 25.43 10.32
CA GLY A 980 16.61 25.17 9.64
C GLY A 980 15.92 23.90 10.15
N TYR A 981 16.69 22.84 10.39
CA TYR A 981 16.17 21.61 11.00
C TYR A 981 15.59 21.86 12.39
N LEU A 982 16.34 22.54 13.27
CA LEU A 982 15.88 22.87 14.61
C LEU A 982 14.60 23.71 14.57
N TRP A 983 14.50 24.69 13.68
CA TRP A 983 13.29 25.51 13.49
C TRP A 983 12.07 24.72 13.00
N THR A 984 12.28 23.64 12.25
CA THR A 984 11.18 22.79 11.78
C THR A 984 10.71 21.77 12.81
N VAL A 985 11.55 21.44 13.79
CA VAL A 985 11.32 20.38 14.77
C VAL A 985 10.91 20.93 16.15
N PHE A 986 11.43 22.10 16.53
CA PHE A 986 11.12 22.84 17.75
C PHE A 986 10.44 24.16 17.40
#